data_AF-A0A8H4N4R0-F1
#
_entry.id   AF-A0A8H4N4R0-F1
#
_cell.length_a   1.000
_cell.length_b   1.000
_cell.length_c   1.000
_cell.angle_alpha   90.00
_cell.angle_beta   90.00
_cell.angle_gamma   90.00
#
_symmetry.space_group_name_H-M   'P 1'
#
loop_
_entity.id
_entity.type
_entity.pdbx_description
1 polymer ?
#
loop_
_entity_poly.entity_id
_entity_poly.type
_entity_poly.pdbx_seq_one_letter_code
_entity_poly.pdbx_strand_id
1 'polypeptide(L)'
;METALSGVKHIVASFFDFFFVGLTASPYLEDYYERLAHGDRDLDDEFLWESAEGAYKYKDYLSHHTPGLQPPLQAFAHEDVGLRADPAKPNLLGSPDAELEEITPAIGTEIRGIQLSSLLSAQLDELALLAAERGVVIFKDQDFSEAGPEHWKAYGQHFGPLHVHQMGGQIKDYPEILPVYRDFTAGAVDNEIKDNITSVKWHSDMSYEINGMGTTTFFVLSTPPSGGDTLYLSTTAAYEHLSESFRERLHGLYAVHSGYDQASVHDHRDRYIREPIETEHPVIRLHPVTKKYSLYVNRLYTKRIVGWKREESDFLLNFLFDHIERGQDWHIRIHWKPGTVVVYDNRVTQHSALRDFRVEEKKTFRHMIRITPQSERPFFKPTDEDGPNSAVGLGSSERDEMRREAQRRVVERRVAGPMTTRGAPSPNKPPPRKFWAPTLFPTMPPPSSRVPSLLQPYVRLPPAGSLHLLTSILGASTNWLLIRYLCSAFAGSDARKARPATDGDNDELDGREEDVAVILVSFLRDWEFWKTEGRRAGGLDLARLAQRNRFAFVDGLSNLFLPSDADSAAPPATPSPTSPLPVRGARTITPRTPPPQPHPSTTAPRPAPAAHAPATPAPTFSLTAPTLSALEIAIHKAQAHLTAASPKCRLLLVLDAPDFLLAAAEDAISPAALASALLSLRASVHATVLSLSADTPLVASAVDAIAQDAAAGGHHTPLEAAHAAFFVGQAHVADWCLSLRLLDTGVAADVSGVLRVTRGDNGEEAEEDADEEKAMEEKEVLYYIGGDGGVRVFERGAGGREGQ
;
A
#
# COMPACT_ATOMS: atom_id res chain seq x y z
N MET A 1 -35.57 -32.53 35.61
CA MET A 1 -34.38 -32.02 34.89
C MET A 1 -34.55 -32.27 33.39
N GLU A 2 -35.75 -31.95 32.87
CA GLU A 2 -36.17 -32.22 31.48
C GLU A 2 -37.03 -31.05 30.92
N THR A 3 -36.96 -29.88 31.57
CA THR A 3 -37.73 -28.67 31.23
C THR A 3 -36.86 -27.41 31.13
N ALA A 4 -35.56 -27.56 30.86
CA ALA A 4 -34.64 -26.45 30.65
C ALA A 4 -33.84 -26.52 29.32
N LEU A 5 -34.21 -27.44 28.42
CA LEU A 5 -33.55 -27.64 27.12
C LEU A 5 -34.43 -27.37 25.89
N SER A 6 -35.71 -26.97 26.06
CA SER A 6 -36.55 -26.54 24.93
C SER A 6 -36.54 -25.02 24.66
N GLY A 7 -36.01 -24.21 25.59
CA GLY A 7 -35.98 -22.74 25.45
C GLY A 7 -34.85 -22.19 24.56
N VAL A 8 -33.80 -22.96 24.30
CA VAL A 8 -32.63 -22.48 23.54
C VAL A 8 -32.71 -22.82 22.04
N LYS A 9 -33.55 -23.80 21.65
CA LYS A 9 -33.77 -24.13 20.24
C LYS A 9 -34.71 -23.16 19.51
N HIS A 10 -35.53 -22.39 20.22
CA HIS A 10 -36.46 -21.43 19.59
C HIS A 10 -35.90 -20.01 19.43
N ILE A 11 -34.84 -19.63 20.14
CA ILE A 11 -34.25 -18.29 20.02
C ILE A 11 -33.18 -18.23 18.90
N VAL A 12 -32.51 -19.35 18.60
CA VAL A 12 -31.56 -19.42 17.48
C VAL A 12 -32.28 -19.61 16.13
N ALA A 13 -33.46 -20.27 16.11
CA ALA A 13 -34.24 -20.44 14.88
C ALA A 13 -34.95 -19.15 14.42
N SER A 14 -35.36 -18.26 15.34
CA SER A 14 -36.06 -17.02 14.95
C SER A 14 -35.15 -15.88 14.50
N PHE A 15 -33.82 -16.02 14.65
CA PHE A 15 -32.84 -15.01 14.23
C PHE A 15 -32.34 -15.21 12.78
N PHE A 16 -32.48 -16.42 12.23
CA PHE A 16 -32.06 -16.75 10.86
C PHE A 16 -33.19 -16.57 9.82
N ASP A 17 -34.45 -16.71 10.21
CA ASP A 17 -35.60 -16.64 9.29
C ASP A 17 -36.03 -15.21 8.89
N PHE A 18 -35.43 -14.16 9.46
CA PHE A 18 -35.82 -12.77 9.12
C PHE A 18 -34.92 -12.11 8.06
N PHE A 19 -33.81 -12.73 7.66
CA PHE A 19 -32.85 -12.13 6.71
C PHE A 19 -32.64 -12.88 5.39
N PHE A 20 -33.15 -14.10 5.23
CA PHE A 20 -33.03 -14.86 3.98
C PHE A 20 -34.37 -15.51 3.58
N VAL A 21 -35.29 -14.69 3.08
CA VAL A 21 -36.36 -15.18 2.20
C VAL A 21 -36.13 -14.54 0.85
N GLY A 22 -35.47 -15.27 -0.05
CA GLY A 22 -35.27 -14.79 -1.42
C GLY A 22 -34.25 -15.52 -2.29
N LEU A 23 -33.53 -16.54 -1.81
CA LEU A 23 -32.66 -17.38 -2.65
C LEU A 23 -32.81 -18.83 -2.20
N THR A 24 -33.40 -19.66 -3.04
CA THR A 24 -33.38 -21.12 -2.90
C THR A 24 -31.93 -21.57 -2.81
N ALA A 25 -31.49 -22.03 -1.64
CA ALA A 25 -30.19 -22.65 -1.48
C ALA A 25 -30.14 -23.91 -2.35
N SER A 26 -29.10 -23.99 -3.16
CA SER A 26 -28.82 -25.14 -4.02
C SER A 26 -28.54 -26.37 -3.14
N PRO A 27 -29.09 -27.57 -3.44
CA PRO A 27 -28.85 -28.81 -2.67
C PRO A 27 -27.35 -29.16 -2.49
N TYR A 28 -26.49 -28.54 -3.28
CA TYR A 28 -25.03 -28.69 -3.28
C TYR A 28 -24.34 -28.01 -2.10
N LEU A 29 -24.94 -26.96 -1.51
CA LEU A 29 -24.34 -26.28 -0.36
C LEU A 29 -24.42 -27.14 0.91
N GLU A 30 -25.50 -27.91 1.06
CA GLU A 30 -25.68 -28.80 2.21
C GLU A 30 -24.70 -29.98 2.17
N ASP A 31 -24.48 -30.62 1.02
CA ASP A 31 -23.50 -31.71 0.84
C ASP A 31 -22.05 -31.25 1.10
N TYR A 32 -21.69 -30.05 0.64
CA TYR A 32 -20.38 -29.46 0.89
C TYR A 32 -20.08 -29.28 2.39
N TYR A 33 -21.05 -28.77 3.15
CA TYR A 33 -20.88 -28.56 4.59
C TYR A 33 -20.95 -29.87 5.39
N GLU A 34 -21.71 -30.88 4.95
CA GLU A 34 -21.72 -32.21 5.58
C GLU A 34 -20.37 -32.92 5.41
N ARG A 35 -19.74 -32.84 4.24
CA ARG A 35 -18.43 -33.49 4.00
C ARG A 35 -17.27 -32.80 4.72
N LEU A 36 -17.31 -31.46 4.83
CA LEU A 36 -16.42 -30.68 5.69
C LEU A 36 -16.56 -31.07 7.17
N ALA A 37 -17.79 -31.32 7.64
CA ALA A 37 -18.05 -31.79 8.99
C ALA A 37 -17.53 -33.22 9.24
N HIS A 38 -17.34 -34.02 8.19
CA HIS A 38 -16.77 -35.37 8.24
C HIS A 38 -15.24 -35.44 8.10
N GLY A 39 -14.55 -34.30 7.96
CA GLY A 39 -13.09 -34.21 8.03
C GLY A 39 -12.35 -34.55 6.73
N ASP A 40 -13.06 -34.53 5.60
CA ASP A 40 -12.49 -34.65 4.26
C ASP A 40 -11.73 -33.34 3.95
N ARG A 41 -10.39 -33.39 3.95
CA ARG A 41 -9.52 -32.20 3.76
C ARG A 41 -9.00 -32.04 2.33
N ASP A 42 -9.34 -32.96 1.44
CA ASP A 42 -8.95 -32.95 0.02
C ASP A 42 -10.05 -32.33 -0.88
N LEU A 43 -10.99 -31.56 -0.29
CA LEU A 43 -12.17 -31.04 -0.99
C LEU A 43 -11.89 -29.90 -1.99
N ASP A 44 -10.69 -29.31 -1.98
CA ASP A 44 -10.35 -28.18 -2.86
C ASP A 44 -10.03 -28.63 -4.31
N ASP A 45 -9.56 -29.87 -4.51
CA ASP A 45 -9.04 -30.29 -5.83
C ASP A 45 -10.05 -31.14 -6.64
N GLU A 46 -10.92 -31.93 -6.00
CA GLU A 46 -11.78 -32.90 -6.70
C GLU A 46 -13.23 -32.41 -6.93
N PHE A 47 -13.77 -31.51 -6.11
CA PHE A 47 -15.23 -31.28 -6.03
C PHE A 47 -15.78 -30.20 -7.01
N LEU A 48 -14.94 -29.35 -7.61
CA LEU A 48 -15.43 -28.21 -8.42
C LEU A 48 -15.74 -28.53 -9.89
N TRP A 49 -15.39 -29.73 -10.38
CA TRP A 49 -15.20 -29.94 -11.83
C TRP A 49 -16.16 -30.93 -12.51
N GLU A 50 -16.99 -31.66 -11.76
CA GLU A 50 -17.96 -32.61 -12.35
C GLU A 50 -19.19 -31.94 -13.00
N SER A 51 -19.29 -30.61 -12.98
CA SER A 51 -20.52 -29.90 -13.42
C SER A 51 -20.39 -29.00 -14.65
N ALA A 52 -19.25 -28.98 -15.34
CA ALA A 52 -19.17 -28.37 -16.67
C ALA A 52 -19.41 -29.44 -17.73
N GLU A 53 -20.49 -29.31 -18.50
CA GLU A 53 -20.70 -30.06 -19.75
C GLU A 53 -19.50 -29.80 -20.68
N GLY A 54 -18.48 -30.65 -20.60
CA GLY A 54 -17.23 -30.59 -21.37
C GLY A 54 -15.99 -30.60 -20.47
N ALA A 55 -15.21 -31.69 -20.52
CA ALA A 55 -13.94 -31.80 -19.80
C ALA A 55 -12.98 -30.67 -20.21
N TYR A 56 -12.60 -29.81 -19.26
CA TYR A 56 -11.57 -28.78 -19.49
C TYR A 56 -10.27 -29.43 -19.99
N LYS A 57 -9.84 -29.05 -21.20
CA LYS A 57 -8.75 -29.71 -21.94
C LYS A 57 -7.45 -29.83 -21.14
N TYR A 58 -7.12 -28.83 -20.33
CA TYR A 58 -5.83 -28.72 -19.63
C TYR A 58 -5.93 -28.98 -18.14
N LYS A 59 -6.91 -29.78 -17.70
CA LYS A 59 -7.11 -30.11 -16.28
C LYS A 59 -5.88 -30.78 -15.64
N ASP A 60 -5.11 -31.54 -16.42
CA ASP A 60 -3.94 -32.27 -15.93
C ASP A 60 -2.73 -31.35 -15.68
N TYR A 61 -2.82 -30.07 -16.10
CA TYR A 61 -1.79 -29.05 -15.89
C TYR A 61 -2.16 -28.06 -14.78
N LEU A 62 -3.20 -28.35 -14.00
CA LEU A 62 -3.57 -27.55 -12.84
C LEU A 62 -2.54 -27.65 -11.72
N SER A 63 -2.60 -26.67 -10.83
CA SER A 63 -1.75 -26.53 -9.65
C SER A 63 -1.89 -27.75 -8.72
N HIS A 64 -0.79 -28.45 -8.47
CA HIS A 64 -0.66 -29.55 -7.52
C HIS A 64 0.28 -29.16 -6.38
N HIS A 65 -0.15 -29.39 -5.14
CA HIS A 65 0.67 -29.08 -3.96
C HIS A 65 1.38 -30.33 -3.45
N THR A 66 2.70 -30.41 -3.65
CA THR A 66 3.52 -31.46 -3.08
C THR A 66 3.82 -31.15 -1.61
N PRO A 67 3.46 -32.01 -0.64
CA PRO A 67 3.75 -31.76 0.78
C PRO A 67 5.24 -31.79 1.10
N GLY A 68 5.73 -30.81 1.86
CA GLY A 68 7.07 -30.83 2.47
C GLY A 68 7.98 -29.67 2.04
N LEU A 69 8.87 -29.27 2.95
CA LEU A 69 9.83 -28.20 2.74
C LEU A 69 11.05 -28.70 1.95
N GLN A 70 11.25 -28.17 0.75
CA GLN A 70 12.45 -28.31 -0.07
C GLN A 70 13.65 -27.59 0.57
N PRO A 71 14.88 -28.09 0.37
CA PRO A 71 16.06 -27.42 0.87
C PRO A 71 16.26 -26.04 0.21
N PRO A 72 16.96 -25.10 0.88
CA PRO A 72 17.37 -23.84 0.26
C PRO A 72 18.18 -24.09 -1.01
N LEU A 73 17.94 -23.27 -2.05
CA LEU A 73 18.77 -23.27 -3.25
C LEU A 73 20.22 -22.92 -2.89
N GLN A 74 21.16 -23.50 -3.61
CA GLN A 74 22.59 -23.26 -3.45
C GLN A 74 23.12 -22.47 -4.63
N ALA A 75 24.12 -21.62 -4.37
CA ALA A 75 24.83 -20.91 -5.43
C ALA A 75 25.51 -21.91 -6.36
N PHE A 76 25.45 -21.66 -7.67
CA PHE A 76 26.18 -22.44 -8.67
C PHE A 76 26.76 -21.54 -9.76
N ALA A 77 27.80 -22.03 -10.44
CA ALA A 77 28.37 -21.37 -11.61
C ALA A 77 27.49 -21.66 -12.84
N HIS A 78 27.07 -20.62 -13.53
CA HIS A 78 26.23 -20.73 -14.72
C HIS A 78 27.06 -20.38 -15.96
N GLU A 79 27.03 -21.24 -16.96
CA GLU A 79 27.55 -20.97 -18.30
C GLU A 79 26.36 -20.62 -19.20
N ASP A 80 26.34 -19.37 -19.66
CA ASP A 80 25.23 -18.86 -20.46
C ASP A 80 25.29 -19.38 -21.89
N VAL A 81 24.21 -20.02 -22.33
CA VAL A 81 24.09 -20.62 -23.67
C VAL A 81 24.11 -19.59 -24.79
N GLY A 82 23.72 -18.34 -24.52
CA GLY A 82 23.83 -17.23 -25.47
C GLY A 82 25.27 -16.88 -25.83
N LEU A 83 26.28 -17.31 -25.05
CA LEU A 83 27.70 -17.19 -25.43
C LEU A 83 28.11 -18.17 -26.53
N ARG A 84 27.34 -19.25 -26.74
CA ARG A 84 27.58 -20.26 -27.78
C ARG A 84 26.89 -19.92 -29.10
N ALA A 85 25.93 -19.00 -29.05
CA ALA A 85 25.14 -18.58 -30.20
C ALA A 85 26.01 -17.91 -31.28
N ASP A 86 25.65 -18.14 -32.54
CA ASP A 86 26.16 -17.30 -33.62
C ASP A 86 25.49 -15.91 -33.54
N PRO A 87 26.26 -14.81 -33.50
CA PRO A 87 25.71 -13.46 -33.42
C PRO A 87 24.72 -13.11 -34.55
N ALA A 88 24.90 -13.66 -35.75
CA ALA A 88 24.01 -13.45 -36.89
C ALA A 88 22.71 -14.28 -36.82
N LYS A 89 22.66 -15.24 -35.89
CA LYS A 89 21.51 -16.13 -35.63
C LYS A 89 20.97 -16.85 -36.88
N PRO A 90 21.83 -17.41 -37.75
CA PRO A 90 21.40 -18.00 -39.01
C PRO A 90 20.62 -19.30 -38.83
N ASN A 91 20.81 -20.04 -37.72
CA ASN A 91 20.11 -21.30 -37.51
C ASN A 91 18.65 -21.09 -37.11
N LEU A 92 18.38 -20.05 -36.32
CA LEU A 92 17.05 -19.65 -35.88
C LEU A 92 16.37 -18.81 -36.96
N LEU A 93 17.01 -17.74 -37.43
CA LEU A 93 16.38 -16.74 -38.31
C LEU A 93 16.57 -17.01 -39.80
N GLY A 94 17.40 -17.99 -40.17
CA GLY A 94 17.65 -18.34 -41.58
C GLY A 94 16.58 -19.21 -42.22
N SER A 95 15.51 -19.57 -41.51
CA SER A 95 14.38 -20.28 -42.10
C SER A 95 13.70 -19.41 -43.16
N PRO A 96 13.40 -19.93 -44.37
CA PRO A 96 12.73 -19.17 -45.42
C PRO A 96 11.30 -18.77 -45.03
N ASP A 97 10.70 -19.46 -44.07
CA ASP A 97 9.35 -19.20 -43.58
C ASP A 97 9.35 -18.21 -42.39
N ALA A 98 10.52 -17.80 -41.89
CA ALA A 98 10.61 -16.91 -40.74
C ALA A 98 10.23 -15.47 -41.11
N GLU A 99 9.20 -14.94 -40.46
CA GLU A 99 8.82 -13.53 -40.56
C GLU A 99 9.10 -12.85 -39.22
N LEU A 100 9.79 -11.70 -39.27
CA LEU A 100 10.18 -10.93 -38.09
C LEU A 100 9.57 -9.54 -38.13
N GLU A 101 8.98 -9.12 -37.02
CA GLU A 101 8.47 -7.77 -36.81
C GLU A 101 8.99 -7.22 -35.48
N GLU A 102 9.78 -6.14 -35.52
CA GLU A 102 10.13 -5.42 -34.30
C GLU A 102 8.92 -4.63 -33.78
N ILE A 103 8.51 -4.89 -32.54
CA ILE A 103 7.32 -4.23 -31.95
C ILE A 103 7.66 -2.78 -31.59
N THR A 104 8.81 -2.58 -30.93
CA THR A 104 9.34 -1.25 -30.63
C THR A 104 10.86 -1.26 -30.79
N PRO A 105 11.51 -0.09 -30.94
CA PRO A 105 12.97 -0.02 -31.00
C PRO A 105 13.65 -0.61 -29.74
N ALA A 106 13.08 -0.34 -28.57
CA ALA A 106 13.70 -0.65 -27.28
C ALA A 106 13.48 -2.10 -26.80
N ILE A 107 12.37 -2.74 -27.21
CA ILE A 107 12.00 -4.07 -26.73
C ILE A 107 11.01 -4.75 -27.68
N GLY A 108 11.10 -6.07 -27.77
CA GLY A 108 10.07 -6.88 -28.43
C GLY A 108 10.38 -7.17 -29.90
N THR A 109 10.31 -8.45 -30.25
CA THR A 109 10.29 -8.92 -31.64
C THR A 109 9.24 -10.02 -31.75
N GLU A 110 8.25 -9.86 -32.64
CA GLU A 110 7.33 -10.93 -33.02
C GLU A 110 7.95 -11.78 -34.14
N ILE A 111 7.80 -13.10 -34.03
CA ILE A 111 8.33 -14.10 -34.96
C ILE A 111 7.20 -15.06 -35.36
N ARG A 112 7.09 -15.30 -36.67
CA ARG A 112 6.19 -16.31 -37.27
C ARG A 112 7.00 -17.30 -38.11
N GLY A 113 6.39 -18.45 -38.39
CA GLY A 113 6.99 -19.50 -39.24
C GLY A 113 8.09 -20.35 -38.60
N ILE A 114 8.34 -20.19 -37.30
CA ILE A 114 9.29 -21.00 -36.51
C ILE A 114 8.55 -21.65 -35.35
N GLN A 115 8.66 -22.97 -35.17
CA GLN A 115 8.04 -23.71 -34.07
C GLN A 115 9.05 -24.03 -32.96
N LEU A 116 8.80 -23.52 -31.76
CA LEU A 116 9.66 -23.72 -30.58
C LEU A 116 9.83 -25.19 -30.19
N SER A 117 8.80 -26.01 -30.41
CA SER A 117 8.79 -27.45 -30.12
C SER A 117 9.78 -28.27 -30.96
N SER A 118 10.28 -27.68 -32.05
CA SER A 118 11.15 -28.35 -33.02
C SER A 118 12.59 -27.82 -33.02
N LEU A 119 12.90 -26.83 -32.18
CA LEU A 119 14.21 -26.19 -32.18
C LEU A 119 15.30 -27.13 -31.69
N LEU A 120 16.40 -27.15 -32.43
CA LEU A 120 17.64 -27.82 -32.07
C LEU A 120 18.51 -26.94 -31.17
N SER A 121 19.50 -27.54 -30.51
CA SER A 121 20.37 -26.86 -29.54
C SER A 121 21.00 -25.56 -30.05
N ALA A 122 21.49 -25.51 -31.30
CA ALA A 122 22.06 -24.29 -31.87
C ALA A 122 21.03 -23.17 -32.04
N GLN A 123 19.79 -23.51 -32.38
CA GLN A 123 18.70 -22.54 -32.51
C GLN A 123 18.23 -22.05 -31.14
N LEU A 124 18.27 -22.91 -30.12
CA LEU A 124 17.98 -22.53 -28.73
C LEU A 124 19.06 -21.60 -28.16
N ASP A 125 20.34 -21.84 -28.47
CA ASP A 125 21.44 -20.91 -28.11
C ASP A 125 21.19 -19.53 -28.75
N GLU A 126 20.85 -19.49 -30.04
CA GLU A 126 20.52 -18.25 -30.76
C GLU A 126 19.25 -17.57 -30.26
N LEU A 127 18.26 -18.34 -29.81
CA LEU A 127 17.05 -17.83 -29.17
C LEU A 127 17.36 -17.15 -27.84
N ALA A 128 18.26 -17.73 -27.03
CA ALA A 128 18.71 -17.10 -25.80
C ALA A 128 19.42 -15.77 -26.07
N LEU A 129 20.30 -15.72 -27.08
CA LEU A 129 20.97 -14.49 -27.49
C LEU A 129 19.96 -13.44 -28.00
N LEU A 130 18.98 -13.85 -28.81
CA LEU A 130 17.95 -12.94 -29.32
C LEU A 130 17.10 -12.36 -28.19
N ALA A 131 16.68 -13.19 -27.23
CA ALA A 131 15.94 -12.75 -26.05
C ALA A 131 16.78 -11.79 -25.18
N ALA A 132 18.09 -12.03 -25.04
CA ALA A 132 18.99 -11.13 -24.32
C ALA A 132 19.15 -9.77 -25.02
N GLU A 133 19.14 -9.73 -26.36
CA GLU A 133 19.25 -8.50 -27.16
C GLU A 133 17.94 -7.72 -27.24
N ARG A 134 16.82 -8.41 -27.40
CA ARG A 134 15.48 -7.82 -27.63
C ARG A 134 14.62 -7.71 -26.38
N GLY A 135 15.07 -8.27 -25.26
CA GLY A 135 14.35 -8.41 -24.01
C GLY A 135 13.21 -9.43 -24.07
N VAL A 136 12.36 -9.35 -25.09
CA VAL A 136 11.18 -10.21 -25.29
C VAL A 136 11.07 -10.62 -26.76
N VAL A 137 10.81 -11.90 -26.99
CA VAL A 137 10.54 -12.49 -28.30
C VAL A 137 9.20 -13.21 -28.25
N ILE A 138 8.31 -12.91 -29.19
CA ILE A 138 6.94 -13.41 -29.23
C ILE A 138 6.80 -14.34 -30.43
N PHE A 139 6.47 -15.59 -30.18
CA PHE A 139 6.16 -16.56 -31.22
C PHE A 139 4.65 -16.72 -31.34
N LYS A 140 4.14 -16.66 -32.56
CA LYS A 140 2.72 -16.87 -32.86
C LYS A 140 2.49 -18.22 -33.52
N ASP A 141 1.24 -18.68 -33.47
CA ASP A 141 0.77 -19.91 -34.11
C ASP A 141 1.60 -21.14 -33.72
N GLN A 142 1.97 -21.25 -32.44
CA GLN A 142 2.79 -22.32 -31.88
C GLN A 142 1.96 -23.55 -31.49
N ASP A 143 2.54 -24.73 -31.66
CA ASP A 143 2.03 -26.01 -31.13
C ASP A 143 2.57 -26.34 -29.72
N PHE A 144 3.38 -25.44 -29.15
CA PHE A 144 4.14 -25.66 -27.91
C PHE A 144 3.27 -26.08 -26.70
N SER A 145 2.01 -25.64 -26.64
CA SER A 145 1.06 -26.04 -25.60
C SER A 145 0.69 -27.53 -25.62
N GLU A 146 0.89 -28.21 -26.75
CA GLU A 146 0.57 -29.62 -26.93
C GLU A 146 1.77 -30.54 -26.68
N ALA A 147 2.99 -29.98 -26.54
CA ALA A 147 4.22 -30.76 -26.39
C ALA A 147 4.32 -31.49 -25.05
N GLY A 148 3.61 -31.01 -24.02
CA GLY A 148 3.52 -31.63 -22.71
C GLY A 148 4.72 -31.37 -21.79
N PRO A 149 4.59 -31.68 -20.48
CA PRO A 149 5.52 -31.25 -19.44
C PRO A 149 6.92 -31.88 -19.53
N GLU A 150 7.04 -33.11 -20.05
CA GLU A 150 8.35 -33.73 -20.28
C GLU A 150 9.17 -32.96 -21.31
N HIS A 151 8.54 -32.57 -22.42
CA HIS A 151 9.18 -31.75 -23.45
C HIS A 151 9.54 -30.36 -22.89
N TRP A 152 8.61 -29.69 -22.20
CA TRP A 152 8.85 -28.38 -21.59
C TRP A 152 10.02 -28.39 -20.62
N LYS A 153 10.15 -29.46 -19.82
CA LYS A 153 11.28 -29.66 -18.91
C LYS A 153 12.59 -29.78 -19.67
N ALA A 154 12.65 -30.63 -20.69
CA ALA A 154 13.84 -30.82 -21.52
C ALA A 154 14.24 -29.52 -22.25
N TYR A 155 13.26 -28.82 -22.82
CA TYR A 155 13.43 -27.51 -23.46
C TYR A 155 14.03 -26.49 -22.48
N GLY A 156 13.43 -26.35 -21.29
CA GLY A 156 13.89 -25.37 -20.32
C GLY A 156 15.28 -25.67 -19.74
N GLN A 157 15.60 -26.96 -19.56
CA GLN A 157 16.91 -27.41 -19.09
C GLN A 157 18.06 -27.03 -20.03
N HIS A 158 17.78 -26.78 -21.30
CA HIS A 158 18.77 -26.28 -22.25
C HIS A 158 19.39 -24.96 -21.78
N PHE A 159 18.57 -24.06 -21.22
CA PHE A 159 19.01 -22.72 -20.79
C PHE A 159 19.62 -22.69 -19.38
N GLY A 160 19.43 -23.73 -18.58
CA GLY A 160 19.98 -23.81 -17.22
C GLY A 160 19.16 -24.68 -16.26
N PRO A 161 19.61 -24.86 -15.02
CA PRO A 161 18.86 -25.59 -13.99
C PRO A 161 17.50 -24.93 -13.76
N LEU A 162 16.42 -25.69 -13.88
CA LEU A 162 15.09 -25.13 -13.69
C LEU A 162 14.83 -24.75 -12.22
N HIS A 163 14.18 -23.61 -12.03
CA HIS A 163 13.76 -23.13 -10.73
C HIS A 163 12.49 -23.84 -10.29
N VAL A 164 12.47 -24.29 -9.03
CA VAL A 164 11.25 -24.70 -8.34
C VAL A 164 10.77 -23.51 -7.51
N HIS A 165 9.61 -22.98 -7.87
CA HIS A 165 9.09 -21.74 -7.28
C HIS A 165 8.94 -21.89 -5.76
N GLN A 166 9.37 -20.88 -4.98
CA GLN A 166 9.33 -20.95 -3.51
C GLN A 166 7.91 -21.17 -2.93
N MET A 167 6.90 -20.78 -3.71
CA MET A 167 5.49 -20.81 -3.35
C MET A 167 4.62 -21.29 -4.52
N GLY A 168 3.46 -21.87 -4.21
CA GLY A 168 2.45 -22.16 -5.22
C GLY A 168 2.52 -23.60 -5.73
N GLY A 169 1.47 -24.01 -6.44
CA GLY A 169 1.42 -25.37 -6.93
C GLY A 169 2.15 -25.54 -8.25
N GLN A 170 2.42 -26.81 -8.50
CA GLN A 170 3.29 -27.32 -9.54
C GLN A 170 2.44 -28.11 -10.53
N ILE A 171 2.97 -28.43 -11.71
CA ILE A 171 2.38 -29.56 -12.44
C ILE A 171 2.75 -30.84 -11.68
N LYS A 172 1.78 -31.72 -11.45
CA LYS A 172 2.00 -33.02 -10.81
C LYS A 172 3.15 -33.77 -11.50
N ASP A 173 4.08 -34.30 -10.71
CA ASP A 173 5.31 -34.98 -11.16
C ASP A 173 6.36 -34.09 -11.87
N TYR A 174 6.06 -32.80 -12.11
CA TYR A 174 6.94 -31.82 -12.76
C TYR A 174 7.05 -30.54 -11.93
N PRO A 175 7.72 -30.59 -10.76
CA PRO A 175 7.80 -29.47 -9.81
C PRO A 175 8.45 -28.21 -10.38
N GLU A 176 9.23 -28.34 -11.44
CA GLU A 176 9.94 -27.24 -12.09
C GLU A 176 9.08 -26.45 -13.10
N ILE A 177 7.87 -26.93 -13.40
CA ILE A 177 6.94 -26.29 -14.33
C ILE A 177 5.85 -25.60 -13.53
N LEU A 178 5.74 -24.28 -13.69
CA LEU A 178 4.81 -23.47 -12.91
C LEU A 178 3.50 -23.24 -13.69
N PRO A 179 2.37 -23.81 -13.24
CA PRO A 179 1.06 -23.42 -13.73
C PRO A 179 0.66 -22.07 -13.15
N VAL A 180 0.58 -21.06 -14.01
CA VAL A 180 -0.02 -19.77 -13.69
C VAL A 180 -1.51 -19.86 -14.01
N TYR A 181 -2.21 -20.52 -13.10
CA TYR A 181 -3.65 -20.71 -13.15
C TYR A 181 -4.36 -19.82 -12.14
N ARG A 182 -5.49 -19.25 -12.53
CA ARG A 182 -6.47 -18.68 -11.61
C ARG A 182 -7.85 -19.13 -12.04
N ASP A 183 -8.51 -19.89 -11.18
CA ASP A 183 -9.96 -20.03 -11.23
C ASP A 183 -10.52 -18.75 -10.64
N PHE A 184 -11.16 -17.94 -11.48
CA PHE A 184 -11.79 -16.74 -10.98
C PHE A 184 -13.22 -17.09 -10.58
N THR A 185 -13.46 -17.13 -9.28
CA THR A 185 -14.81 -16.94 -8.75
C THR A 185 -15.29 -15.53 -9.12
N ALA A 186 -16.60 -15.37 -9.34
CA ALA A 186 -17.16 -14.07 -9.67
C ALA A 186 -16.77 -13.03 -8.60
N GLY A 187 -16.17 -11.91 -9.01
CA GLY A 187 -15.68 -10.86 -8.12
C GLY A 187 -14.23 -11.02 -7.62
N ALA A 188 -13.51 -12.10 -7.95
CA ALA A 188 -12.11 -12.29 -7.52
C ALA A 188 -11.17 -11.22 -8.09
N VAL A 189 -11.33 -10.84 -9.36
CA VAL A 189 -10.59 -9.73 -9.97
C VAL A 189 -10.98 -8.39 -9.33
N ASP A 190 -12.29 -8.17 -9.12
CA ASP A 190 -12.82 -6.93 -8.54
C ASP A 190 -12.31 -6.71 -7.11
N ASN A 191 -12.20 -7.78 -6.30
CA ASN A 191 -11.68 -7.72 -4.93
C ASN A 191 -10.18 -7.37 -4.88
N GLU A 192 -9.38 -7.78 -5.86
CA GLU A 192 -7.96 -7.49 -5.89
C GLU A 192 -7.64 -6.06 -6.33
N ILE A 193 -8.54 -5.43 -7.11
CA ILE A 193 -8.44 -4.01 -7.49
C ILE A 193 -9.29 -3.10 -6.61
N LYS A 194 -10.10 -3.65 -5.70
CA LYS A 194 -11.02 -2.89 -4.83
C LYS A 194 -10.33 -1.76 -4.07
N ASP A 195 -9.16 -2.04 -3.53
CA ASP A 195 -8.36 -1.09 -2.73
C ASP A 195 -7.11 -0.59 -3.49
N ASN A 196 -6.99 -0.89 -4.79
CA ASN A 196 -5.82 -0.54 -5.61
C ASN A 196 -6.24 0.24 -6.84
N ILE A 197 -5.53 1.34 -7.16
CA ILE A 197 -5.77 2.14 -8.38
C ILE A 197 -5.56 1.30 -9.65
N THR A 198 -4.67 0.31 -9.59
CA THR A 198 -4.32 -0.55 -10.73
C THR A 198 -3.93 -1.95 -10.25
N SER A 199 -4.07 -2.94 -11.14
CA SER A 199 -3.57 -4.31 -10.91
C SER A 199 -2.08 -4.48 -11.23
N VAL A 200 -1.43 -3.43 -11.76
CA VAL A 200 -0.03 -3.46 -12.18
C VAL A 200 0.91 -3.64 -10.98
N LYS A 201 1.80 -4.63 -11.09
CA LYS A 201 2.86 -4.95 -10.13
C LYS A 201 4.11 -5.31 -10.89
N TRP A 202 4.93 -4.32 -11.20
CA TRP A 202 6.17 -4.50 -11.96
C TRP A 202 7.22 -5.27 -11.16
N HIS A 203 7.79 -6.29 -11.78
CA HIS A 203 8.85 -7.09 -11.19
C HIS A 203 9.71 -7.80 -12.23
N SER A 204 10.95 -8.10 -11.82
CA SER A 204 11.75 -9.19 -12.41
C SER A 204 11.52 -10.43 -11.54
N ASP A 205 11.28 -11.56 -12.19
CA ASP A 205 10.88 -12.79 -11.52
C ASP A 205 11.91 -13.22 -10.48
N MET A 206 11.44 -13.45 -9.25
CA MET A 206 12.23 -14.04 -8.16
C MET A 206 13.60 -13.38 -7.94
N SER A 207 13.67 -12.05 -8.11
CA SER A 207 14.95 -11.30 -7.99
C SER A 207 15.63 -11.40 -6.61
N TYR A 208 14.96 -11.97 -5.61
CA TYR A 208 15.51 -12.30 -4.29
C TYR A 208 16.30 -13.62 -4.25
N GLU A 209 16.35 -14.40 -5.33
CA GLU A 209 17.10 -15.65 -5.39
C GLU A 209 18.62 -15.45 -5.42
N ILE A 210 19.38 -16.47 -5.01
CA ILE A 210 20.85 -16.42 -4.96
C ILE A 210 21.44 -16.30 -6.37
N ASN A 211 20.97 -17.17 -7.27
CA ASN A 211 21.18 -17.12 -8.70
C ASN A 211 19.92 -16.51 -9.31
N GLY A 212 20.09 -15.54 -10.22
CA GLY A 212 18.94 -14.89 -10.87
C GLY A 212 18.24 -15.86 -11.83
N MET A 213 17.11 -15.44 -12.40
CA MET A 213 16.47 -16.19 -13.49
C MET A 213 17.01 -15.73 -14.84
N GLY A 214 17.05 -16.62 -15.83
CA GLY A 214 17.58 -16.37 -17.17
C GLY A 214 16.48 -16.23 -18.23
N THR A 215 16.70 -16.91 -19.36
CA THR A 215 15.75 -17.01 -20.48
C THR A 215 14.51 -17.79 -20.05
N THR A 216 13.41 -17.08 -19.82
CA THR A 216 12.15 -17.63 -19.31
C THR A 216 11.13 -17.73 -20.43
N THR A 217 10.38 -18.83 -20.45
CA THR A 217 9.32 -19.07 -21.43
C THR A 217 7.96 -19.04 -20.74
N PHE A 218 7.01 -18.32 -21.32
CA PHE A 218 5.66 -18.15 -20.83
C PHE A 218 4.66 -18.27 -21.97
N PHE A 219 3.70 -19.20 -21.85
CA PHE A 219 2.75 -19.47 -22.92
C PHE A 219 1.35 -19.77 -22.43
N VAL A 220 0.39 -19.50 -23.31
CA VAL A 220 -1.03 -19.64 -23.01
C VAL A 220 -1.52 -21.07 -23.27
N LEU A 221 -2.30 -21.59 -22.32
CA LEU A 221 -3.17 -22.75 -22.53
C LEU A 221 -4.61 -22.29 -22.78
N SER A 222 -5.09 -21.35 -21.96
CA SER A 222 -6.45 -20.79 -22.05
C SER A 222 -6.46 -19.32 -21.62
N THR A 223 -7.24 -18.50 -22.32
CA THR A 223 -7.39 -17.06 -22.04
C THR A 223 -8.86 -16.66 -21.92
N PRO A 224 -9.14 -15.57 -21.16
CA PRO A 224 -10.42 -14.89 -21.26
C PRO A 224 -10.66 -14.36 -22.69
N PRO A 225 -11.91 -14.11 -23.08
CA PRO A 225 -12.25 -13.60 -24.41
C PRO A 225 -11.72 -12.17 -24.68
N SER A 226 -11.39 -11.42 -23.64
CA SER A 226 -10.80 -10.08 -23.71
C SER A 226 -10.03 -9.80 -22.42
N GLY A 227 -8.95 -9.02 -22.49
CA GLY A 227 -8.07 -8.69 -21.37
C GLY A 227 -7.16 -9.84 -20.92
N GLY A 228 -6.48 -9.66 -19.78
CA GLY A 228 -5.57 -10.66 -19.22
C GLY A 228 -4.15 -10.61 -19.81
N ASP A 229 -3.83 -9.50 -20.47
CA ASP A 229 -2.57 -9.24 -21.15
C ASP A 229 -1.38 -9.22 -20.17
N THR A 230 -0.18 -9.13 -20.72
CA THR A 230 1.04 -8.98 -19.91
C THR A 230 1.86 -7.81 -20.45
N LEU A 231 2.17 -6.88 -19.54
CA LEU A 231 3.07 -5.77 -19.82
C LEU A 231 4.50 -6.24 -19.63
N TYR A 232 5.41 -5.78 -20.49
CA TYR A 232 6.84 -5.94 -20.36
C TYR A 232 7.54 -4.60 -20.57
N LEU A 233 8.70 -4.42 -19.93
CA LEU A 233 9.54 -3.26 -20.11
C LEU A 233 11.02 -3.64 -20.14
N SER A 234 11.85 -2.83 -20.81
CA SER A 234 13.29 -3.02 -20.88
C SER A 234 14.00 -2.19 -19.82
N THR A 235 14.64 -2.89 -18.87
CA THR A 235 15.47 -2.24 -17.83
C THR A 235 16.86 -1.81 -18.34
N THR A 236 17.26 -2.29 -19.53
CA THR A 236 18.45 -1.83 -20.25
C THR A 236 18.17 -0.49 -20.91
N ALA A 237 17.06 -0.37 -21.64
CA ALA A 237 16.66 0.91 -22.23
C ALA A 237 16.38 1.96 -21.14
N ALA A 238 15.74 1.57 -20.02
CA ALA A 238 15.57 2.44 -18.86
C ALA A 238 16.93 2.96 -18.32
N TYR A 239 17.95 2.11 -18.25
CA TYR A 239 19.30 2.54 -17.85
C TYR A 239 19.91 3.54 -18.85
N GLU A 240 19.80 3.27 -20.15
CA GLU A 240 20.35 4.12 -21.22
C GLU A 240 19.75 5.54 -21.23
N HIS A 241 18.51 5.70 -20.76
CA HIS A 241 17.82 6.99 -20.64
C HIS A 241 18.24 7.83 -19.42
N LEU A 242 19.01 7.27 -18.48
CA LEU A 242 19.59 8.05 -17.40
C LEU A 242 20.76 8.90 -17.92
N SER A 243 20.95 10.10 -17.36
CA SER A 243 22.16 10.87 -17.65
C SER A 243 23.41 10.08 -17.25
N GLU A 244 24.49 10.22 -18.02
CA GLU A 244 25.75 9.50 -17.79
C GLU A 244 26.27 9.70 -16.36
N SER A 245 26.32 10.95 -15.88
CA SER A 245 26.76 11.25 -14.51
C SER A 245 25.86 10.66 -13.42
N PHE A 246 24.61 10.32 -13.74
CA PHE A 246 23.72 9.63 -12.80
C PHE A 246 23.95 8.13 -12.84
N ARG A 247 24.19 7.54 -14.03
CA ARG A 247 24.58 6.13 -14.18
C ARG A 247 25.83 5.81 -13.38
N GLU A 248 26.87 6.63 -13.50
CA GLU A 248 28.13 6.48 -12.76
C GLU A 248 27.91 6.46 -11.23
N ARG A 249 26.98 7.27 -10.71
CA ARG A 249 26.65 7.28 -9.26
C ARG A 249 25.95 6.01 -8.79
N LEU A 250 25.28 5.29 -9.69
CA LEU A 250 24.61 4.03 -9.38
C LEU A 250 25.56 2.83 -9.45
N HIS A 251 26.70 2.98 -10.11
CA HIS A 251 27.69 1.92 -10.25
C HIS A 251 28.23 1.50 -8.89
N GLY A 252 28.35 0.18 -8.68
CA GLY A 252 28.83 -0.39 -7.42
C GLY A 252 27.82 -0.38 -6.26
N LEU A 253 26.65 0.24 -6.39
CA LEU A 253 25.59 0.14 -5.38
C LEU A 253 24.97 -1.25 -5.39
N TYR A 254 24.61 -1.74 -4.20
CA TYR A 254 23.89 -3.00 -4.00
C TYR A 254 22.56 -2.72 -3.29
N ALA A 255 21.54 -3.52 -3.57
CA ALA A 255 20.25 -3.47 -2.91
C ALA A 255 19.83 -4.85 -2.41
N VAL A 256 19.04 -4.86 -1.34
CA VAL A 256 18.45 -6.06 -0.75
C VAL A 256 17.14 -6.36 -1.47
N HIS A 257 17.02 -7.59 -1.97
CA HIS A 257 15.81 -8.15 -2.56
C HIS A 257 15.23 -9.19 -1.60
N SER A 258 13.93 -9.12 -1.32
CA SER A 258 13.27 -9.93 -0.30
C SER A 258 12.06 -10.68 -0.83
N GLY A 259 12.03 -12.00 -0.61
CA GLY A 259 10.88 -12.87 -0.90
C GLY A 259 9.83 -12.89 0.21
N TYR A 260 10.09 -12.25 1.36
CA TYR A 260 9.22 -12.32 2.54
C TYR A 260 7.86 -11.65 2.34
N ASP A 261 7.79 -10.52 1.63
CA ASP A 261 6.50 -9.86 1.38
C ASP A 261 5.59 -10.72 0.52
N GLN A 262 6.17 -11.40 -0.48
CA GLN A 262 5.46 -12.41 -1.27
C GLN A 262 4.93 -13.52 -0.33
N ALA A 263 5.74 -13.93 0.64
CA ALA A 263 5.42 -14.97 1.62
C ALA A 263 4.53 -14.51 2.80
N SER A 264 4.28 -13.21 2.96
CA SER A 264 3.51 -12.67 4.07
C SER A 264 2.01 -12.57 3.79
N VAL A 265 1.55 -12.94 2.59
CA VAL A 265 0.11 -12.98 2.28
C VAL A 265 -0.51 -14.15 3.06
N HIS A 266 -1.34 -13.81 4.06
CA HIS A 266 -1.67 -14.61 5.26
C HIS A 266 -2.47 -15.91 5.04
N ASP A 267 -2.63 -16.39 3.81
CA ASP A 267 -3.55 -17.50 3.47
C ASP A 267 -2.84 -18.75 2.90
N HIS A 268 -1.49 -18.79 2.93
CA HIS A 268 -0.69 -19.76 2.15
C HIS A 268 0.46 -20.43 2.92
N ARG A 269 0.45 -20.45 4.26
CA ARG A 269 1.58 -21.04 5.04
C ARG A 269 1.78 -22.54 4.83
N ASP A 270 0.73 -23.24 4.45
CA ASP A 270 0.70 -24.63 4.02
C ASP A 270 1.17 -24.85 2.58
N ARG A 271 1.26 -23.79 1.76
CA ARG A 271 1.70 -23.82 0.36
C ARG A 271 3.18 -23.50 0.16
N TYR A 272 3.92 -23.22 1.24
CA TYR A 272 5.38 -23.07 1.17
C TYR A 272 6.03 -24.42 0.96
N ILE A 273 6.77 -24.50 -0.14
CA ILE A 273 7.66 -25.61 -0.38
C ILE A 273 9.12 -25.20 -0.16
N ARG A 274 9.44 -23.93 0.11
CA ARG A 274 10.77 -23.49 0.53
C ARG A 274 10.66 -22.20 1.35
N GLU A 275 11.53 -22.05 2.36
CA GLU A 275 11.60 -20.83 3.17
C GLU A 275 11.95 -19.61 2.31
N PRO A 276 11.27 -18.46 2.49
CA PRO A 276 11.62 -17.21 1.83
C PRO A 276 13.01 -16.75 2.25
N ILE A 277 13.68 -16.03 1.34
CA ILE A 277 15.05 -15.52 1.56
C ILE A 277 15.16 -14.03 1.22
N GLU A 278 16.25 -13.43 1.71
CA GLU A 278 16.74 -12.14 1.24
C GLU A 278 18.14 -12.30 0.65
N THR A 279 18.42 -11.56 -0.42
CA THR A 279 19.75 -11.52 -1.04
C THR A 279 20.13 -10.11 -1.44
N GLU A 280 21.44 -9.86 -1.52
CA GLU A 280 22.01 -8.60 -2.00
C GLU A 280 22.46 -8.74 -3.45
N HIS A 281 21.95 -7.87 -4.31
CA HIS A 281 22.26 -7.80 -5.74
C HIS A 281 22.63 -6.38 -6.15
N PRO A 282 23.42 -6.17 -7.20
CA PRO A 282 23.81 -4.84 -7.60
C PRO A 282 22.61 -4.07 -8.18
N VAL A 283 22.54 -2.76 -7.92
CA VAL A 283 21.49 -1.87 -8.47
C VAL A 283 21.63 -1.78 -9.99
N ILE A 284 22.87 -1.72 -10.48
CA ILE A 284 23.20 -1.86 -11.90
C ILE A 284 23.87 -3.20 -12.10
N ARG A 285 23.30 -4.06 -12.93
CA ARG A 285 23.93 -5.33 -13.29
C ARG A 285 24.58 -5.25 -14.67
N LEU A 286 25.61 -6.07 -14.89
CA LEU A 286 26.16 -6.33 -16.23
C LEU A 286 25.53 -7.62 -16.78
N HIS A 287 25.05 -7.59 -18.02
CA HIS A 287 24.55 -8.80 -18.68
C HIS A 287 25.74 -9.65 -19.17
N PRO A 288 25.81 -10.97 -18.84
CA PRO A 288 27.00 -11.78 -19.13
C PRO A 288 27.25 -11.99 -20.63
N VAL A 289 26.21 -12.00 -21.46
CA VAL A 289 26.32 -12.18 -22.93
C VAL A 289 26.51 -10.84 -23.64
N THR A 290 25.47 -10.01 -23.65
CA THR A 290 25.44 -8.71 -24.36
C THR A 290 26.40 -7.65 -23.82
N LYS A 291 26.93 -7.83 -22.60
CA LYS A 291 27.80 -6.85 -21.91
C LYS A 291 27.16 -5.48 -21.69
N LYS A 292 25.83 -5.38 -21.81
CA LYS A 292 25.09 -4.16 -21.51
C LYS A 292 24.77 -4.04 -20.03
N TYR A 293 24.68 -2.81 -19.57
CA TYR A 293 24.19 -2.48 -18.24
C TYR A 293 22.67 -2.44 -18.19
N SER A 294 22.12 -2.87 -17.06
CA SER A 294 20.67 -2.88 -16.83
C SER A 294 20.35 -2.55 -15.38
N LEU A 295 19.27 -1.80 -15.15
CA LEU A 295 18.74 -1.56 -13.82
C LEU A 295 18.19 -2.89 -13.24
N TYR A 296 18.66 -3.30 -12.06
CA TYR A 296 18.23 -4.53 -11.39
C TYR A 296 17.57 -4.24 -10.05
N VAL A 297 16.59 -3.36 -10.06
CA VAL A 297 15.75 -3.03 -8.90
C VAL A 297 14.29 -3.03 -9.34
N ASN A 298 13.39 -3.51 -8.48
CA ASN A 298 11.95 -3.49 -8.75
C ASN A 298 11.16 -3.27 -7.46
N ARG A 299 10.03 -2.57 -7.58
CA ARG A 299 9.22 -2.16 -6.42
C ARG A 299 8.70 -3.34 -5.60
N LEU A 300 8.45 -4.49 -6.25
CA LEU A 300 7.87 -5.65 -5.58
C LEU A 300 8.86 -6.29 -4.59
N TYR A 301 10.13 -6.45 -4.97
CA TYR A 301 11.10 -7.24 -4.20
C TYR A 301 12.23 -6.42 -3.59
N THR A 302 12.63 -5.29 -4.18
CA THR A 302 13.74 -4.48 -3.68
C THR A 302 13.30 -3.68 -2.45
N LYS A 303 14.07 -3.78 -1.35
CA LYS A 303 13.72 -3.19 -0.04
C LYS A 303 14.58 -2.01 0.35
N ARG A 304 15.89 -2.08 0.16
CA ARG A 304 16.82 -1.03 0.56
C ARG A 304 18.15 -1.14 -0.17
N ILE A 305 18.86 -0.02 -0.29
CA ILE A 305 20.25 0.03 -0.73
C ILE A 305 21.15 -0.35 0.46
N VAL A 306 22.11 -1.23 0.22
CA VAL A 306 23.03 -1.75 1.24
C VAL A 306 23.92 -0.61 1.74
N GLY A 307 23.99 -0.44 3.06
CA GLY A 307 24.84 0.55 3.72
C GLY A 307 24.30 1.98 3.70
N TRP A 308 23.15 2.23 3.08
CA TRP A 308 22.52 3.55 3.03
C TRP A 308 21.48 3.69 4.16
N LYS A 309 21.22 4.92 4.59
CA LYS A 309 20.08 5.18 5.49
C LYS A 309 18.77 4.95 4.73
N ARG A 310 17.70 4.71 5.48
CA ARG A 310 16.40 4.37 4.88
C ARG A 310 15.90 5.49 3.97
N GLU A 311 15.98 6.75 4.38
CA GLU A 311 15.46 7.89 3.61
C GLU A 311 16.24 8.09 2.31
N GLU A 312 17.56 7.94 2.35
CA GLU A 312 18.45 8.02 1.18
C GLU A 312 18.13 6.88 0.20
N SER A 313 18.01 5.67 0.73
CA SER A 313 17.64 4.47 -0.02
C SER A 313 16.25 4.60 -0.63
N ASP A 314 15.25 4.98 0.16
CA ASP A 314 13.85 5.10 -0.25
C ASP A 314 13.71 6.21 -1.31
N PHE A 315 14.40 7.34 -1.16
CA PHE A 315 14.42 8.40 -2.17
C PHE A 315 14.95 7.90 -3.51
N LEU A 316 16.16 7.29 -3.50
CA LEU A 316 16.79 6.82 -4.72
C LEU A 316 16.02 5.66 -5.36
N LEU A 317 15.60 4.67 -4.56
CA LEU A 317 14.83 3.54 -5.06
C LEU A 317 13.47 3.99 -5.62
N ASN A 318 12.74 4.88 -4.96
CA ASN A 318 11.48 5.39 -5.50
C ASN A 318 11.67 6.16 -6.80
N PHE A 319 12.74 6.96 -6.93
CA PHE A 319 13.10 7.58 -8.20
C PHE A 319 13.35 6.52 -9.29
N LEU A 320 14.16 5.49 -8.99
CA LEU A 320 14.47 4.43 -9.96
C LEU A 320 13.22 3.61 -10.34
N PHE A 321 12.36 3.29 -9.37
CA PHE A 321 11.09 2.61 -9.63
C PHE A 321 10.20 3.47 -10.53
N ASP A 322 9.99 4.74 -10.18
CA ASP A 322 9.16 5.64 -10.97
C ASP A 322 9.73 5.84 -12.38
N HIS A 323 11.06 5.96 -12.52
CA HIS A 323 11.74 6.04 -13.81
C HIS A 323 11.43 4.81 -14.66
N ILE A 324 11.71 3.60 -14.15
CA ILE A 324 11.47 2.33 -14.85
C ILE A 324 9.99 2.18 -15.24
N GLU A 325 9.08 2.42 -14.29
CA GLU A 325 7.65 2.14 -14.43
C GLU A 325 6.89 3.19 -15.25
N ARG A 326 7.35 4.44 -15.29
CA ARG A 326 6.66 5.53 -16.02
C ARG A 326 7.21 5.81 -17.41
N GLY A 327 8.41 5.33 -17.74
CA GLY A 327 9.00 5.51 -19.07
C GLY A 327 8.38 4.62 -20.13
N GLN A 328 7.25 5.05 -20.68
CA GLN A 328 6.47 4.30 -21.68
C GLN A 328 7.26 3.98 -22.97
N ASP A 329 8.34 4.71 -23.26
CA ASP A 329 9.18 4.54 -24.45
C ASP A 329 9.90 3.18 -24.52
N TRP A 330 9.99 2.45 -23.40
CA TRP A 330 10.62 1.11 -23.33
C TRP A 330 9.65 0.02 -22.88
N HIS A 331 8.34 0.21 -23.12
CA HIS A 331 7.28 -0.72 -22.72
C HIS A 331 6.63 -1.37 -23.94
N ILE A 332 6.17 -2.61 -23.77
CA ILE A 332 5.24 -3.29 -24.68
C ILE A 332 4.12 -3.96 -23.88
N ARG A 333 2.97 -4.13 -24.53
CA ARG A 333 1.83 -4.88 -24.01
C ARG A 333 1.55 -6.05 -24.94
N ILE A 334 1.64 -7.27 -24.40
CA ILE A 334 1.40 -8.49 -25.15
C ILE A 334 -0.03 -8.95 -24.92
N HIS A 335 -0.81 -8.94 -26.00
CA HIS A 335 -2.13 -9.54 -26.05
C HIS A 335 -2.04 -11.04 -26.36
N TRP A 336 -2.67 -11.84 -25.51
CA TRP A 336 -2.62 -13.30 -25.60
C TRP A 336 -3.67 -13.84 -26.57
N LYS A 337 -3.23 -14.72 -27.47
CA LYS A 337 -4.09 -15.56 -28.32
C LYS A 337 -3.60 -17.00 -28.24
N PRO A 338 -4.47 -18.01 -28.40
CA PRO A 338 -4.04 -19.41 -28.50
C PRO A 338 -2.85 -19.59 -29.44
N GLY A 339 -1.86 -20.39 -29.04
CA GLY A 339 -0.60 -20.57 -29.78
C GLY A 339 0.39 -19.41 -29.64
N THR A 340 0.16 -18.43 -28.76
CA THR A 340 1.18 -17.42 -28.42
C THR A 340 2.14 -17.97 -27.37
N VAL A 341 3.43 -17.94 -27.67
CA VAL A 341 4.52 -18.24 -26.71
C VAL A 341 5.42 -17.02 -26.62
N VAL A 342 5.77 -16.61 -25.41
CA VAL A 342 6.71 -15.52 -25.16
C VAL A 342 7.97 -16.10 -24.52
N VAL A 343 9.12 -15.73 -25.07
CA VAL A 343 10.45 -16.03 -24.51
C VAL A 343 11.09 -14.69 -24.16
N TYR A 344 11.47 -14.50 -22.91
CA TYR A 344 12.04 -13.24 -22.44
C TYR A 344 13.26 -13.46 -21.56
N ASP A 345 14.16 -12.49 -21.53
CA ASP A 345 15.31 -12.53 -20.65
C ASP A 345 15.00 -11.76 -19.36
N ASN A 346 14.82 -12.50 -18.26
CA ASN A 346 14.43 -11.93 -16.97
C ASN A 346 15.51 -11.03 -16.33
N ARG A 347 16.73 -11.03 -16.88
CA ARG A 347 17.85 -10.21 -16.40
C ARG A 347 17.76 -8.77 -16.90
N VAL A 348 17.06 -8.54 -18.01
CA VAL A 348 16.93 -7.22 -18.64
C VAL A 348 15.49 -6.75 -18.75
N THR A 349 14.52 -7.54 -18.30
CA THR A 349 13.09 -7.22 -18.36
C THR A 349 12.43 -7.16 -16.99
N GLN A 350 11.41 -6.31 -16.89
CA GLN A 350 10.37 -6.46 -15.87
C GLN A 350 9.02 -6.63 -16.55
N HIS A 351 8.07 -7.24 -15.85
CA HIS A 351 6.75 -7.50 -16.37
C HIS A 351 5.66 -7.36 -15.31
N SER A 352 4.42 -7.25 -15.78
CA SER A 352 3.23 -7.25 -14.94
C SER A 352 2.06 -7.91 -15.67
N ALA A 353 1.38 -8.84 -15.00
CA ALA A 353 0.10 -9.35 -15.48
C ALA A 353 -0.99 -8.28 -15.30
N LEU A 354 -1.83 -8.08 -16.32
CA LEU A 354 -3.03 -7.27 -16.19
C LEU A 354 -4.22 -8.13 -15.77
N ARG A 355 -5.04 -7.55 -14.88
CA ARG A 355 -6.30 -8.15 -14.41
C ARG A 355 -7.47 -7.32 -14.92
N ASP A 356 -7.52 -7.13 -16.23
CA ASP A 356 -8.45 -6.25 -16.94
C ASP A 356 -9.48 -7.03 -17.78
N PHE A 357 -10.02 -8.11 -17.21
CA PHE A 357 -10.99 -8.97 -17.86
C PHE A 357 -12.15 -9.30 -16.92
N ARG A 358 -13.32 -9.53 -17.52
CA ARG A 358 -14.52 -9.91 -16.78
C ARG A 358 -14.52 -11.40 -16.49
N VAL A 359 -14.93 -11.73 -15.27
CA VAL A 359 -15.00 -13.11 -14.80
C VAL A 359 -16.44 -13.60 -14.90
N GLU A 360 -16.63 -14.63 -15.72
CA GLU A 360 -17.78 -15.54 -15.59
C GLU A 360 -17.31 -16.83 -14.94
N GLU A 361 -17.85 -17.11 -13.75
CA GLU A 361 -17.52 -18.29 -12.95
C GLU A 361 -17.67 -19.58 -13.76
N LYS A 362 -16.69 -20.49 -13.64
CA LYS A 362 -16.58 -21.76 -14.41
C LYS A 362 -16.53 -21.64 -15.94
N LYS A 363 -16.46 -20.42 -16.49
CA LYS A 363 -16.39 -20.18 -17.95
C LYS A 363 -15.14 -19.41 -18.36
N THR A 364 -14.65 -18.53 -17.50
CA THR A 364 -13.50 -17.68 -17.78
C THR A 364 -12.25 -18.27 -17.13
N PHE A 365 -11.33 -18.76 -17.96
CA PHE A 365 -10.06 -19.31 -17.50
C PHE A 365 -8.90 -18.46 -18.02
N ARG A 366 -7.96 -18.16 -17.13
CA ARG A 366 -6.62 -17.68 -17.53
C ARG A 366 -5.61 -18.70 -17.02
N HIS A 367 -5.19 -19.58 -17.92
CA HIS A 367 -4.29 -20.68 -17.62
C HIS A 367 -3.07 -20.58 -18.54
N MET A 368 -1.91 -20.37 -17.93
CA MET A 368 -0.63 -20.27 -18.62
C MET A 368 0.41 -21.11 -17.91
N ILE A 369 1.48 -21.46 -18.63
CA ILE A 369 2.62 -22.20 -18.08
C ILE A 369 3.85 -21.32 -18.16
N ARG A 370 4.64 -21.31 -17.08
CA ARG A 370 5.95 -20.65 -17.02
C ARG A 370 7.05 -21.69 -16.78
N ILE A 371 8.10 -21.62 -17.60
CA ILE A 371 9.32 -22.41 -17.50
C ILE A 371 10.45 -21.43 -17.17
N THR A 372 11.06 -21.56 -15.98
CA THR A 372 12.00 -20.56 -15.46
C THR A 372 13.36 -21.18 -15.16
N PRO A 373 14.32 -21.13 -16.10
CA PRO A 373 15.70 -21.52 -15.86
C PRO A 373 16.43 -20.51 -14.95
N GLN A 374 17.25 -21.02 -14.04
CA GLN A 374 18.18 -20.22 -13.23
C GLN A 374 19.43 -19.89 -14.05
N SER A 375 19.92 -18.67 -13.87
CA SER A 375 21.10 -18.10 -14.54
C SER A 375 22.21 -17.82 -13.52
N GLU A 376 23.17 -16.96 -13.88
CA GLU A 376 24.23 -16.54 -13.00
C GLU A 376 23.72 -15.71 -11.81
N ARG A 377 24.51 -15.66 -10.73
CA ARG A 377 24.31 -14.65 -9.70
C ARG A 377 24.51 -13.25 -10.31
N PRO A 378 23.55 -12.32 -10.17
CA PRO A 378 23.69 -10.95 -10.64
C PRO A 378 24.99 -10.30 -10.14
N PHE A 379 25.71 -9.65 -11.05
CA PHE A 379 26.98 -9.00 -10.74
C PHE A 379 27.14 -7.69 -11.50
N PHE A 380 27.99 -6.83 -10.95
CA PHE A 380 28.44 -5.60 -11.57
C PHE A 380 29.94 -5.72 -11.85
N LYS A 381 30.37 -5.26 -13.02
CA LYS A 381 31.78 -5.12 -13.38
C LYS A 381 31.91 -3.92 -14.32
N PRO A 382 32.70 -2.89 -13.96
CA PRO A 382 33.02 -1.78 -14.86
C PRO A 382 33.55 -2.29 -16.20
N THR A 383 33.11 -1.69 -17.30
CA THR A 383 33.62 -1.95 -18.65
C THR A 383 34.70 -0.91 -18.98
N ASP A 384 35.53 -1.20 -19.98
CA ASP A 384 36.62 -0.30 -20.38
C ASP A 384 36.11 1.06 -20.91
N GLU A 385 34.82 1.16 -21.24
CA GLU A 385 34.14 2.39 -21.67
C GLU A 385 33.82 3.35 -20.52
N ASP A 386 33.75 2.87 -19.27
CA ASP A 386 33.36 3.68 -18.10
C ASP A 386 34.49 4.58 -17.56
N GLY A 387 35.66 4.61 -18.22
CA GLY A 387 36.83 5.38 -17.81
C GLY A 387 37.44 4.95 -16.47
N PRO A 388 38.64 5.46 -16.09
CA PRO A 388 39.33 5.07 -14.86
C PRO A 388 38.65 5.53 -13.56
N ASN A 389 37.62 6.38 -13.63
CA ASN A 389 36.92 6.98 -12.48
C ASN A 389 35.62 6.26 -12.08
N SER A 390 35.14 5.27 -12.84
CA SER A 390 33.95 4.47 -12.49
C SER A 390 34.17 3.50 -11.31
N ALA A 391 35.42 3.35 -10.86
CA ALA A 391 35.80 2.54 -9.71
C ALA A 391 35.85 3.32 -8.38
N VAL A 392 35.40 4.58 -8.34
CA VAL A 392 35.49 5.44 -7.15
C VAL A 392 34.37 5.08 -6.16
N GLY A 393 34.65 4.09 -5.30
CA GLY A 393 33.79 3.72 -4.18
C GLY A 393 34.35 2.55 -3.35
N LEU A 394 35.12 2.87 -2.31
CA LEU A 394 35.77 2.00 -1.30
C LEU A 394 36.93 1.11 -1.78
N GLY A 395 38.00 0.99 -1.00
CA GLY A 395 39.21 0.25 -1.37
C GLY A 395 38.93 -1.24 -1.62
N SER A 396 39.60 -1.85 -2.60
CA SER A 396 39.42 -3.27 -2.95
C SER A 396 39.63 -4.22 -1.77
N SER A 397 40.49 -3.87 -0.81
CA SER A 397 40.72 -4.69 0.38
C SER A 397 39.56 -4.63 1.38
N GLU A 398 38.94 -3.46 1.59
CA GLU A 398 37.81 -3.29 2.50
C GLU A 398 36.54 -3.97 1.97
N ARG A 399 36.36 -3.99 0.64
CA ARG A 399 35.24 -4.70 0.00
C ARG A 399 35.39 -6.22 0.10
N ASP A 400 36.59 -6.76 -0.08
CA ASP A 400 36.83 -8.20 0.10
C ASP A 400 36.72 -8.62 1.57
N GLU A 401 37.05 -7.73 2.50
CA GLU A 401 36.88 -7.93 3.93
C GLU A 401 35.42 -7.86 4.36
N MET A 402 34.65 -6.86 3.89
CA MET A 402 33.20 -6.79 4.08
C MET A 402 32.47 -7.96 3.43
N ARG A 403 32.90 -8.42 2.25
CA ARG A 403 32.36 -9.62 1.57
C ARG A 403 32.59 -10.88 2.39
N ARG A 404 33.79 -11.04 2.96
CA ARG A 404 34.13 -12.16 3.87
C ARG A 404 33.39 -12.06 5.19
N GLU A 405 33.19 -10.87 5.73
CA GLU A 405 32.50 -10.67 7.00
C GLU A 405 30.98 -10.84 6.88
N ALA A 406 30.37 -10.36 5.80
CA ALA A 406 28.97 -10.63 5.47
C ALA A 406 28.73 -12.13 5.24
N GLN A 407 29.64 -12.82 4.52
CA GLN A 407 29.58 -14.28 4.37
C GLN A 407 29.74 -15.02 5.70
N ARG A 408 30.60 -14.54 6.62
CA ARG A 408 30.72 -15.10 7.97
C ARG A 408 29.45 -14.91 8.79
N ARG A 409 28.81 -13.73 8.75
CA ARG A 409 27.58 -13.46 9.52
C ARG A 409 26.38 -14.30 9.07
N VAL A 410 26.31 -14.64 7.78
CA VAL A 410 25.28 -15.55 7.24
C VAL A 410 25.54 -17.01 7.66
N VAL A 411 26.80 -17.43 7.73
CA VAL A 411 27.17 -18.79 8.16
C VAL A 411 27.08 -18.95 9.68
N GLU A 412 27.47 -17.95 10.47
CA GLU A 412 27.44 -17.98 11.93
C GLU A 412 26.02 -17.97 12.51
N ARG A 413 25.07 -17.28 11.85
CA ARG A 413 23.63 -17.41 12.17
C ARG A 413 23.07 -18.82 11.97
N ARG A 414 23.76 -19.67 11.18
CA ARG A 414 23.36 -21.07 10.91
C ARG A 414 23.94 -22.07 11.91
N VAL A 415 24.98 -21.70 12.65
CA VAL A 415 25.68 -22.59 13.62
C VAL A 415 25.20 -22.35 15.07
N ALA A 416 24.62 -21.19 15.37
CA ALA A 416 24.09 -20.88 16.70
C ALA A 416 22.64 -21.38 16.90
N GLY A 417 22.43 -22.70 16.83
CA GLY A 417 21.31 -23.37 17.49
C GLY A 417 21.74 -23.85 18.89
N PRO A 418 20.86 -23.88 19.91
CA PRO A 418 21.28 -24.21 21.26
C PRO A 418 21.58 -25.71 21.38
N MET A 419 22.85 -26.04 21.58
CA MET A 419 23.33 -27.38 21.87
C MET A 419 23.59 -27.49 23.37
N THR A 420 22.69 -28.15 24.10
CA THR A 420 22.99 -28.72 25.43
C THR A 420 22.76 -30.23 25.39
N THR A 421 23.86 -30.97 25.45
CA THR A 421 23.88 -32.42 25.56
C THR A 421 23.64 -32.86 27.01
N ARG A 422 22.74 -33.83 27.25
CA ARG A 422 22.94 -34.91 28.25
C ARG A 422 21.93 -36.07 28.08
N GLY A 423 22.47 -37.26 27.79
CA GLY A 423 21.99 -38.56 28.28
C GLY A 423 20.91 -39.29 27.47
N ALA A 424 21.29 -40.37 26.77
CA ALA A 424 20.36 -41.38 26.24
C ALA A 424 19.81 -42.29 27.35
N PRO A 425 18.59 -42.84 27.20
CA PRO A 425 18.48 -44.30 26.98
C PRO A 425 17.40 -44.77 25.96
N SER A 426 17.57 -46.05 25.60
CA SER A 426 16.91 -46.97 24.64
C SER A 426 15.36 -47.08 24.66
N PRO A 427 14.71 -47.68 23.63
CA PRO A 427 13.28 -47.58 23.36
C PRO A 427 12.47 -48.75 23.96
N ASN A 428 11.37 -48.43 24.66
CA ASN A 428 10.11 -49.19 24.63
C ASN A 428 9.09 -48.62 25.63
N LYS A 429 7.83 -48.53 25.15
CA LYS A 429 6.55 -48.19 25.82
C LYS A 429 6.17 -46.70 25.95
N PRO A 430 4.95 -46.32 25.52
CA PRO A 430 4.37 -45.01 25.78
C PRO A 430 3.59 -45.00 27.11
N PRO A 431 3.58 -43.88 27.84
CA PRO A 431 2.51 -43.60 28.80
C PRO A 431 1.97 -42.15 28.64
N PRO A 432 0.94 -41.73 29.40
CA PRO A 432 -0.44 -41.68 28.97
C PRO A 432 -0.94 -40.26 28.65
N ARG A 433 -1.95 -40.16 27.80
CA ARG A 433 -2.72 -38.93 27.57
C ARG A 433 -3.49 -38.56 28.84
N LYS A 434 -3.19 -37.40 29.43
CA LYS A 434 -4.09 -36.69 30.35
C LYS A 434 -4.58 -35.42 29.67
N PHE A 435 -5.89 -35.36 29.49
CA PHE A 435 -6.64 -34.17 29.12
C PHE A 435 -6.36 -33.04 30.11
N TRP A 436 -5.87 -31.91 29.61
CA TRP A 436 -6.03 -30.62 30.28
C TRP A 436 -7.12 -29.85 29.54
N ALA A 437 -8.16 -29.49 30.30
CA ALA A 437 -9.22 -28.60 29.86
C ALA A 437 -8.63 -27.23 29.45
N PRO A 438 -9.27 -26.48 28.53
CA PRO A 438 -8.84 -25.13 28.21
C PRO A 438 -9.09 -24.26 29.44
N THR A 439 -8.00 -23.90 30.11
CA THR A 439 -8.01 -22.77 31.03
C THR A 439 -8.17 -21.52 30.18
N LEU A 440 -9.21 -20.74 30.50
CA LEU A 440 -9.53 -19.45 29.93
C LEU A 440 -8.26 -18.60 29.83
N PHE A 441 -7.76 -18.39 28.61
CA PHE A 441 -6.95 -17.22 28.32
C PHE A 441 -7.81 -15.98 28.60
N PRO A 442 -7.28 -14.94 29.26
CA PRO A 442 -8.03 -13.71 29.42
C PRO A 442 -8.40 -13.22 28.02
N THR A 443 -9.69 -13.01 27.82
CA THR A 443 -10.24 -12.23 26.71
C THR A 443 -9.37 -10.99 26.52
N MET A 444 -8.81 -10.80 25.33
CA MET A 444 -8.16 -9.54 24.99
C MET A 444 -9.11 -8.40 25.35
N PRO A 445 -8.66 -7.36 26.06
CA PRO A 445 -9.52 -6.21 26.31
C PRO A 445 -9.86 -5.59 24.94
N PRO A 446 -11.10 -5.11 24.76
CA PRO A 446 -11.48 -4.38 23.54
C PRO A 446 -10.56 -3.18 23.33
N PRO A 447 -10.40 -2.65 22.10
CA PRO A 447 -9.55 -1.48 21.84
C PRO A 447 -9.93 -0.35 22.80
N SER A 448 -9.08 -0.14 23.81
CA SER A 448 -9.39 0.69 24.96
C SER A 448 -9.12 2.15 24.60
N SER A 449 -10.22 2.92 24.47
CA SER A 449 -10.32 4.38 24.31
C SER A 449 -9.82 4.99 22.98
N ARG A 450 -10.63 5.93 22.43
CA ARG A 450 -10.28 6.74 21.23
C ARG A 450 -8.98 7.55 21.40
N VAL A 451 -8.52 7.72 22.63
CA VAL A 451 -7.31 8.44 23.02
C VAL A 451 -6.44 7.51 23.88
N PRO A 452 -5.24 7.10 23.42
CA PRO A 452 -4.36 6.24 24.21
C PRO A 452 -4.11 6.81 25.62
N SER A 453 -4.11 5.96 26.65
CA SER A 453 -3.99 6.38 28.07
C SER A 453 -2.76 7.25 28.34
N LEU A 454 -1.61 6.90 27.76
CA LEU A 454 -0.37 7.69 27.89
C LEU A 454 -0.45 9.07 27.24
N LEU A 455 -1.39 9.27 26.31
CA LEU A 455 -1.59 10.53 25.60
C LEU A 455 -2.69 11.38 26.26
N GLN A 456 -3.56 10.77 27.05
CA GLN A 456 -4.75 11.41 27.63
C GLN A 456 -4.47 12.72 28.40
N PRO A 457 -3.41 12.86 29.20
CA PRO A 457 -3.11 14.12 29.87
C PRO A 457 -2.75 15.26 28.91
N TYR A 458 -2.18 14.95 27.75
CA TYR A 458 -1.59 15.91 26.81
C TYR A 458 -2.58 16.42 25.76
N VAL A 459 -3.60 15.62 25.45
CA VAL A 459 -4.63 15.96 24.45
C VAL A 459 -5.97 16.35 25.09
N ARG A 460 -6.05 16.43 26.42
CA ARG A 460 -7.20 17.08 27.11
C ARG A 460 -7.33 18.52 26.64
N LEU A 461 -8.52 19.11 26.81
CA LEU A 461 -8.70 20.52 26.49
C LEU A 461 -7.63 21.33 27.25
N PRO A 462 -6.74 22.05 26.54
CA PRO A 462 -5.68 22.79 27.21
C PRO A 462 -6.23 23.91 28.10
N PRO A 463 -5.47 24.38 29.11
CA PRO A 463 -5.89 25.50 29.97
C PRO A 463 -6.24 26.76 29.18
N ALA A 464 -7.05 27.64 29.77
CA ALA A 464 -7.46 28.87 29.11
C ALA A 464 -6.23 29.74 28.72
N GLY A 465 -6.19 30.21 27.47
CA GLY A 465 -5.11 31.02 26.91
C GLY A 465 -3.89 30.24 26.39
N SER A 466 -3.86 28.92 26.62
CA SER A 466 -2.69 28.10 26.25
C SER A 466 -2.56 27.88 24.73
N LEU A 467 -1.32 27.67 24.32
CA LEU A 467 -0.89 27.26 22.99
C LEU A 467 -0.12 25.95 23.10
N HIS A 468 -0.67 24.90 22.50
CA HIS A 468 0.08 23.67 22.25
C HIS A 468 0.62 23.68 20.83
N LEU A 469 1.93 23.50 20.67
CA LEU A 469 2.59 23.38 19.38
C LEU A 469 2.83 21.89 19.07
N LEU A 470 2.31 21.44 17.93
CA LEU A 470 2.58 20.12 17.38
C LEU A 470 3.55 20.28 16.22
N THR A 471 4.64 19.50 16.22
CA THR A 471 5.63 19.59 15.15
C THR A 471 5.69 18.28 14.37
N SER A 472 5.52 18.35 13.05
CA SER A 472 5.70 17.24 12.13
C SER A 472 7.05 17.31 11.43
N ILE A 473 7.56 16.17 10.99
CA ILE A 473 8.63 16.09 9.98
C ILE A 473 8.15 15.21 8.82
N LEU A 474 8.87 15.22 7.71
CA LEU A 474 8.63 14.32 6.59
C LEU A 474 8.65 12.87 7.07
N GLY A 475 7.54 12.16 6.83
CA GLY A 475 7.33 10.79 7.30
C GLY A 475 6.66 10.66 8.68
N ALA A 476 6.52 11.74 9.46
CA ALA A 476 5.84 11.76 10.76
C ALA A 476 4.82 12.91 10.86
N SER A 477 3.60 12.67 10.36
CA SER A 477 2.52 13.65 10.34
C SER A 477 1.81 13.81 11.69
N THR A 478 1.41 15.04 12.04
CA THR A 478 0.60 15.41 13.21
C THR A 478 -0.90 15.14 13.05
N ASN A 479 -1.38 14.74 11.87
CA ASN A 479 -2.81 14.55 11.59
C ASN A 479 -3.49 13.61 12.60
N TRP A 480 -2.86 12.48 12.92
CA TRP A 480 -3.40 11.53 13.88
C TRP A 480 -3.50 12.15 15.28
N LEU A 481 -2.56 13.01 15.67
CA LEU A 481 -2.52 13.67 16.97
C LEU A 481 -3.60 14.76 17.05
N LEU A 482 -3.79 15.53 15.98
CA LEU A 482 -4.91 16.46 15.82
C LEU A 482 -6.26 15.74 15.96
N ILE A 483 -6.43 14.56 15.37
CA ILE A 483 -7.64 13.74 15.55
C ILE A 483 -7.81 13.33 17.02
N ARG A 484 -6.74 13.07 17.78
CA ARG A 484 -6.84 12.78 19.22
C ARG A 484 -7.26 14.01 20.04
N TYR A 485 -6.82 15.21 19.69
CA TYR A 485 -7.36 16.46 20.26
C TYR A 485 -8.87 16.58 19.97
N LEU A 486 -9.31 16.29 18.74
CA LEU A 486 -10.74 16.29 18.39
C LEU A 486 -11.52 15.21 19.19
N CYS A 487 -10.98 13.99 19.28
CA CYS A 487 -11.61 12.90 20.03
C CYS A 487 -11.77 13.27 21.50
N SER A 488 -10.75 13.87 22.09
CA SER A 488 -10.72 14.34 23.48
C SER A 488 -11.73 15.47 23.71
N ALA A 489 -11.73 16.50 22.86
CA ALA A 489 -12.68 17.61 22.91
C ALA A 489 -14.14 17.14 22.85
N PHE A 490 -14.43 16.05 22.12
CA PHE A 490 -15.79 15.53 21.98
C PHE A 490 -16.09 14.29 22.85
N ALA A 491 -15.16 13.78 23.65
CA ALA A 491 -15.33 12.56 24.46
C ALA A 491 -16.46 12.69 25.50
N GLY A 492 -16.66 13.89 26.10
CA GLY A 492 -17.73 14.15 27.06
C GLY A 492 -19.16 14.06 26.50
N SER A 493 -19.31 13.99 25.17
CA SER A 493 -20.61 14.02 24.48
C SER A 493 -21.31 12.66 24.43
N ASP A 494 -20.54 11.56 24.45
CA ASP A 494 -21.06 10.18 24.35
C ASP A 494 -21.50 9.63 25.72
N ALA A 495 -20.89 10.08 26.82
CA ALA A 495 -21.25 9.66 28.19
C ALA A 495 -22.68 10.09 28.61
N ARG A 496 -23.24 11.15 28.01
CA ARG A 496 -24.62 11.60 28.25
C ARG A 496 -25.70 10.63 27.73
N LYS A 497 -25.39 9.73 26.80
CA LYS A 497 -26.37 8.76 26.26
C LYS A 497 -26.53 7.50 27.13
N ALA A 498 -25.66 7.28 28.11
CA ALA A 498 -25.59 6.04 28.87
C ALA A 498 -26.13 6.13 30.32
N ARG A 499 -26.67 7.28 30.76
CA ARG A 499 -27.34 7.38 32.07
C ARG A 499 -28.86 7.16 31.90
N PRO A 500 -29.47 6.17 32.57
CA PRO A 500 -30.92 6.10 32.69
C PRO A 500 -31.40 7.26 33.55
N ALA A 501 -32.55 7.85 33.20
CA ALA A 501 -33.25 8.77 34.08
C ALA A 501 -33.73 7.99 35.32
N THR A 502 -33.10 8.24 36.47
CA THR A 502 -33.62 7.82 37.77
C THR A 502 -34.06 9.05 38.54
N ASP A 503 -35.31 9.00 39.00
CA ASP A 503 -35.97 10.03 39.80
C ASP A 503 -35.23 10.29 41.11
N GLY A 504 -35.15 11.57 41.46
CA GLY A 504 -34.98 12.05 42.84
C GLY A 504 -33.56 11.99 43.40
N ASP A 505 -32.78 13.04 43.20
CA ASP A 505 -32.05 13.67 44.30
C ASP A 505 -31.66 15.11 43.92
N ASN A 506 -32.13 16.05 44.75
CA ASN A 506 -31.67 17.42 44.78
C ASN A 506 -30.34 17.44 45.54
N ASP A 507 -29.22 17.47 44.82
CA ASP A 507 -27.99 18.03 45.36
C ASP A 507 -27.43 19.02 44.33
N GLU A 508 -27.56 20.29 44.67
CA GLU A 508 -26.84 21.40 44.07
C GLU A 508 -25.34 21.21 44.36
N LEU A 509 -24.62 20.58 43.43
CA LEU A 509 -23.17 20.65 43.36
C LEU A 509 -22.77 21.27 42.01
N ASP A 510 -22.16 22.45 42.16
CA ASP A 510 -21.58 23.31 41.14
C ASP A 510 -20.65 22.58 40.17
N GLY A 511 -20.71 22.99 38.90
CA GLY A 511 -19.81 22.52 37.84
C GLY A 511 -20.53 22.06 36.57
N ARG A 512 -21.18 22.98 35.86
CA ARG A 512 -21.55 22.74 34.45
C ARG A 512 -20.26 22.50 33.67
N GLU A 513 -19.86 21.26 33.41
CA GLU A 513 -18.79 20.97 32.44
C GLU A 513 -19.16 21.63 31.11
N GLU A 514 -18.48 22.73 30.79
CA GLU A 514 -18.77 23.61 29.67
C GLU A 514 -18.61 22.86 28.34
N ASP A 515 -19.62 22.96 27.47
CA ASP A 515 -19.65 22.30 26.16
C ASP A 515 -18.49 22.82 25.30
N VAL A 516 -17.66 21.92 24.78
CA VAL A 516 -16.50 22.27 23.94
C VAL A 516 -16.94 22.30 22.48
N ALA A 517 -16.57 23.36 21.78
CA ALA A 517 -16.72 23.46 20.34
C ALA A 517 -15.34 23.68 19.69
N VAL A 518 -15.15 23.17 18.48
CA VAL A 518 -13.84 23.21 17.81
C VAL A 518 -13.95 23.95 16.48
N ILE A 519 -13.01 24.86 16.24
CA ILE A 519 -12.76 25.46 14.93
C ILE A 519 -11.49 24.81 14.38
N LEU A 520 -11.60 24.06 13.28
CA LEU A 520 -10.44 23.50 12.58
C LEU A 520 -10.19 24.31 11.31
N VAL A 521 -9.03 24.96 11.24
CA VAL A 521 -8.54 25.67 10.07
C VAL A 521 -7.43 24.82 9.46
N SER A 522 -7.55 24.44 8.18
CA SER A 522 -6.51 23.66 7.50
C SER A 522 -6.15 24.30 6.16
N PHE A 523 -4.85 24.48 5.95
CA PHE A 523 -4.31 25.22 4.80
C PHE A 523 -3.97 24.33 3.61
N LEU A 524 -3.81 23.02 3.82
CA LEU A 524 -3.46 22.05 2.78
C LEU A 524 -4.47 20.93 2.57
N ARG A 525 -5.36 20.69 3.53
CA ARG A 525 -6.29 19.56 3.51
C ARG A 525 -7.71 20.07 3.54
N ASP A 526 -8.52 19.55 2.64
CA ASP A 526 -9.92 19.94 2.49
C ASP A 526 -10.83 19.32 3.56
N TRP A 527 -12.10 19.71 3.51
CA TRP A 527 -13.16 19.19 4.38
C TRP A 527 -13.32 17.66 4.27
N GLU A 528 -13.19 17.10 3.06
CA GLU A 528 -13.42 15.68 2.82
C GLU A 528 -12.32 14.81 3.44
N PHE A 529 -11.07 15.28 3.41
CA PHE A 529 -9.95 14.68 4.12
C PHE A 529 -10.27 14.58 5.62
N TRP A 530 -10.57 15.70 6.28
CA TRP A 530 -10.80 15.73 7.72
C TRP A 530 -12.05 14.96 8.14
N LYS A 531 -13.11 14.99 7.33
CA LYS A 531 -14.31 14.19 7.54
C LYS A 531 -14.01 12.68 7.49
N THR A 532 -13.23 12.25 6.50
CA THR A 532 -12.88 10.83 6.30
C THR A 532 -11.92 10.35 7.38
N GLU A 533 -10.86 11.11 7.66
CA GLU A 533 -9.86 10.76 8.66
C GLU A 533 -10.40 10.83 10.09
N GLY A 534 -11.22 11.84 10.40
CA GLY A 534 -11.93 11.93 11.68
C GLY A 534 -12.81 10.69 11.93
N ARG A 535 -13.48 10.20 10.89
CA ARG A 535 -14.30 8.98 10.97
C ARG A 535 -13.45 7.71 11.09
N ARG A 536 -12.43 7.57 10.25
CA ARG A 536 -11.54 6.39 10.19
C ARG A 536 -10.71 6.25 11.48
N ALA A 537 -9.91 7.26 11.80
CA ALA A 537 -8.94 7.21 12.88
C ALA A 537 -9.50 7.61 14.25
N GLY A 538 -10.59 8.39 14.29
CA GLY A 538 -11.19 8.92 15.52
C GLY A 538 -12.60 8.43 15.84
N GLY A 539 -13.26 7.75 14.91
CA GLY A 539 -14.68 7.41 15.03
C GLY A 539 -15.60 8.63 15.14
N LEU A 540 -15.14 9.80 14.69
CA LEU A 540 -15.86 11.08 14.77
C LEU A 540 -16.68 11.33 13.51
N ASP A 541 -17.95 11.67 13.71
CA ASP A 541 -18.82 12.16 12.65
C ASP A 541 -18.77 13.70 12.63
N LEU A 542 -17.75 14.26 11.98
CA LEU A 542 -17.53 15.71 11.92
C LEU A 542 -18.69 16.45 11.22
N ALA A 543 -19.32 15.83 10.23
CA ALA A 543 -20.49 16.40 9.56
C ALA A 543 -21.67 16.56 10.53
N ARG A 544 -21.93 15.54 11.35
CA ARG A 544 -22.96 15.60 12.38
C ARG A 544 -22.61 16.58 13.51
N LEU A 545 -21.34 16.69 13.87
CA LEU A 545 -20.88 17.67 14.85
C LEU A 545 -21.03 19.11 14.33
N ALA A 546 -20.78 19.33 13.04
CA ALA A 546 -21.00 20.62 12.38
C ALA A 546 -22.49 20.98 12.30
N GLN A 547 -23.36 20.03 11.94
CA GLN A 547 -24.83 20.22 11.97
C GLN A 547 -25.37 20.54 13.38
N ARG A 548 -24.62 20.18 14.43
CA ARG A 548 -24.96 20.46 15.83
C ARG A 548 -24.29 21.74 16.36
N ASN A 549 -23.62 22.51 15.51
CA ASN A 549 -22.86 23.71 15.87
C ASN A 549 -21.82 23.44 16.97
N ARG A 550 -21.15 22.28 16.90
CA ARG A 550 -20.03 21.91 17.80
C ARG A 550 -18.69 21.81 17.08
N PHE A 551 -18.72 21.82 15.75
CA PHE A 551 -17.52 21.79 14.91
C PHE A 551 -17.70 22.77 13.76
N ALA A 552 -16.68 23.59 13.47
CA ALA A 552 -16.62 24.41 12.28
C ALA A 552 -15.32 24.13 11.55
N PHE A 553 -15.40 23.93 10.24
CA PHE A 553 -14.23 23.80 9.38
C PHE A 553 -14.03 25.07 8.57
N VAL A 554 -12.79 25.56 8.56
CA VAL A 554 -12.35 26.70 7.76
C VAL A 554 -11.31 26.19 6.77
N ASP A 555 -11.64 26.23 5.49
CA ASP A 555 -10.66 25.97 4.43
C ASP A 555 -9.73 27.17 4.26
N GLY A 556 -8.44 26.94 4.50
CA GLY A 556 -7.39 27.94 4.42
C GLY A 556 -7.11 28.37 2.98
N LEU A 557 -6.63 27.46 2.14
CA LEU A 557 -6.17 27.79 0.78
C LEU A 557 -6.72 26.87 -0.31
N SER A 558 -7.28 25.70 0.05
CA SER A 558 -7.60 24.65 -0.93
C SER A 558 -8.60 25.17 -1.97
N ASN A 559 -9.71 25.76 -1.53
CA ASN A 559 -10.72 26.36 -2.40
C ASN A 559 -10.28 27.66 -3.10
N LEU A 560 -9.20 28.31 -2.67
CA LEU A 560 -8.73 29.56 -3.30
C LEU A 560 -7.98 29.31 -4.61
N PHE A 561 -7.34 28.15 -4.74
CA PHE A 561 -6.51 27.79 -5.90
C PHE A 561 -7.08 26.66 -6.76
N LEU A 562 -8.20 26.06 -6.33
CA LEU A 562 -8.95 25.13 -7.16
C LEU A 562 -9.93 25.90 -8.07
N PRO A 563 -10.11 25.51 -9.33
CA PRO A 563 -11.11 26.12 -10.21
C PRO A 563 -12.48 26.04 -9.55
N SER A 564 -13.22 27.14 -9.51
CA SER A 564 -14.60 27.09 -9.04
C SER A 564 -15.40 26.14 -9.95
N ASP A 565 -16.42 25.45 -9.41
CA ASP A 565 -17.34 24.63 -10.23
C ASP A 565 -18.00 25.43 -11.37
N ALA A 566 -17.95 26.77 -11.32
CA ALA A 566 -18.41 27.66 -12.38
C ALA A 566 -17.51 27.67 -13.63
N ASP A 567 -16.22 27.34 -13.52
CA ASP A 567 -15.30 27.23 -14.66
C ASP A 567 -15.39 25.88 -15.40
N SER A 568 -16.20 24.93 -14.88
CA SER A 568 -16.56 23.69 -15.60
C SER A 568 -17.83 23.82 -16.45
N ALA A 569 -18.45 25.01 -16.51
CA ALA A 569 -19.57 25.25 -17.39
C ALA A 569 -19.10 25.20 -18.85
N ALA A 570 -19.51 24.14 -19.56
CA ALA A 570 -19.28 23.96 -20.98
C ALA A 570 -19.59 25.25 -21.78
N PRO A 571 -18.79 25.61 -22.81
CA PRO A 571 -19.06 26.80 -23.60
C PRO A 571 -20.43 26.68 -24.28
N PRO A 572 -21.18 27.80 -24.44
CA PRO A 572 -22.49 27.75 -25.08
C PRO A 572 -22.36 27.28 -26.53
N ALA A 573 -23.13 26.26 -26.88
CA ALA A 573 -23.13 25.66 -28.21
C ALA A 573 -23.43 26.72 -29.28
N THR A 574 -22.50 26.89 -30.22
CA THR A 574 -22.72 27.64 -31.45
C THR A 574 -23.55 26.80 -32.43
N PRO A 575 -24.54 27.38 -33.14
CA PRO A 575 -25.46 26.61 -33.97
C PRO A 575 -24.79 26.14 -35.26
N SER A 576 -24.79 24.83 -35.50
CA SER A 576 -24.35 24.24 -36.78
C SER A 576 -25.49 24.26 -37.81
N PRO A 577 -25.20 24.44 -39.11
CA PRO A 577 -26.22 24.66 -40.14
C PRO A 577 -26.94 23.37 -40.54
N THR A 578 -28.25 23.48 -40.71
CA THR A 578 -29.16 22.48 -41.24
C THR A 578 -28.97 22.30 -42.75
N SER A 579 -28.85 21.05 -43.20
CA SER A 579 -29.28 20.64 -44.55
C SER A 579 -29.75 19.18 -44.56
N PRO A 580 -30.87 18.85 -45.24
CA PRO A 580 -31.57 17.59 -45.06
C PRO A 580 -31.23 16.58 -46.17
N LEU A 581 -31.28 15.29 -45.84
CA LEU A 581 -31.42 14.21 -46.83
C LEU A 581 -32.64 13.33 -46.49
N PRO A 582 -33.32 12.76 -47.50
CA PRO A 582 -34.74 12.46 -47.43
C PRO A 582 -35.07 11.03 -46.95
N VAL A 583 -36.25 10.92 -46.33
CA VAL A 583 -36.90 9.70 -45.86
C VAL A 583 -37.65 8.98 -46.99
N ARG A 584 -37.55 7.65 -47.07
CA ARG A 584 -38.54 6.70 -47.62
C ARG A 584 -38.31 5.34 -46.95
N GLY A 585 -39.29 4.58 -46.43
CA GLY A 585 -40.73 4.75 -46.34
C GLY A 585 -41.30 3.69 -45.37
N ALA A 586 -42.45 4.00 -44.77
CA ALA A 586 -43.13 3.16 -43.78
C ALA A 586 -43.97 2.03 -44.41
N ARG A 587 -44.22 0.97 -43.64
CA ARG A 587 -45.47 0.20 -43.72
C ARG A 587 -45.94 -0.28 -42.33
N THR A 588 -47.26 -0.27 -42.21
CA THR A 588 -48.16 -0.15 -41.06
C THR A 588 -48.50 -1.48 -40.38
N ILE A 589 -48.69 -1.49 -39.05
CA ILE A 589 -49.58 -2.43 -38.34
C ILE A 589 -50.36 -1.67 -37.25
N THR A 590 -51.66 -1.98 -37.14
CA THR A 590 -52.74 -1.32 -36.38
C THR A 590 -52.77 -1.67 -34.87
N PRO A 591 -53.42 -0.85 -34.02
CA PRO A 591 -53.50 -1.07 -32.57
C PRO A 591 -54.73 -1.91 -32.16
N ARG A 592 -54.58 -2.74 -31.11
CA ARG A 592 -55.66 -3.50 -30.47
C ARG A 592 -55.99 -2.95 -29.07
N THR A 593 -57.28 -2.92 -28.79
CA THR A 593 -58.08 -2.34 -27.70
C THR A 593 -57.72 -2.80 -26.26
N PRO A 594 -57.97 -1.99 -25.20
CA PRO A 594 -57.69 -2.38 -23.82
C PRO A 594 -58.86 -3.16 -23.17
N PRO A 595 -58.59 -4.11 -22.24
CA PRO A 595 -59.62 -4.74 -21.40
C PRO A 595 -59.79 -4.05 -20.02
N PRO A 596 -60.88 -4.32 -19.30
CA PRO A 596 -61.50 -3.42 -18.32
C PRO A 596 -61.02 -3.60 -16.86
N GLN A 597 -61.24 -2.56 -16.05
CA GLN A 597 -61.02 -2.55 -14.60
C GLN A 597 -61.99 -3.45 -13.82
N PRO A 598 -61.54 -4.01 -12.68
CA PRO A 598 -62.41 -4.34 -11.55
C PRO A 598 -62.18 -3.44 -10.31
N HIS A 599 -63.30 -3.26 -9.60
CA HIS A 599 -63.61 -2.40 -8.44
C HIS A 599 -62.94 -2.81 -7.10
N PRO A 600 -63.07 -1.98 -6.03
CA PRO A 600 -62.05 -1.78 -5.01
C PRO A 600 -62.14 -2.79 -3.87
N SER A 601 -60.99 -3.13 -3.27
CA SER A 601 -60.94 -3.75 -1.96
C SER A 601 -60.07 -2.91 -1.02
N THR A 602 -60.66 -2.66 0.14
CA THR A 602 -60.19 -1.92 1.30
C THR A 602 -58.91 -2.50 1.88
N THR A 603 -57.85 -1.70 1.91
CA THR A 603 -56.80 -1.80 2.93
C THR A 603 -56.16 -0.42 3.07
N ALA A 604 -56.15 0.10 4.29
CA ALA A 604 -55.59 1.42 4.59
C ALA A 604 -54.10 1.47 4.19
N PRO A 605 -53.64 2.54 3.51
CA PRO A 605 -52.24 2.66 3.14
C PRO A 605 -51.39 2.88 4.40
N ARG A 606 -50.45 1.97 4.63
CA ARG A 606 -49.31 2.18 5.51
C ARG A 606 -48.54 3.40 4.99
N PRO A 607 -48.14 4.38 5.83
CA PRO A 607 -47.42 5.54 5.33
C PRO A 607 -46.12 5.07 4.68
N ALA A 608 -45.90 5.52 3.44
CA ALA A 608 -44.63 5.35 2.75
C ALA A 608 -43.50 5.90 3.62
N PRO A 609 -42.30 5.27 3.65
CA PRO A 609 -41.15 5.92 4.24
C PRO A 609 -40.95 7.23 3.47
N ALA A 610 -40.95 8.34 4.21
CA ALA A 610 -40.70 9.65 3.65
C ALA A 610 -39.41 9.59 2.83
N ALA A 611 -39.49 10.04 1.57
CA ALA A 611 -38.30 10.30 0.78
C ALA A 611 -37.35 11.16 1.63
N HIS A 612 -36.14 10.65 1.87
CA HIS A 612 -35.10 11.42 2.54
C HIS A 612 -34.92 12.72 1.76
N ALA A 613 -35.27 13.84 2.40
CA ALA A 613 -34.87 15.15 1.92
C ALA A 613 -33.34 15.16 1.78
N PRO A 614 -32.77 15.78 0.73
CA PRO A 614 -31.32 15.94 0.62
C PRO A 614 -30.81 16.61 1.90
N ALA A 615 -29.84 15.98 2.56
CA ALA A 615 -29.24 16.51 3.78
C ALA A 615 -28.64 17.89 3.47
N THR A 616 -29.04 18.91 4.22
CA THR A 616 -28.44 20.25 4.13
C THR A 616 -26.92 20.12 4.34
N PRO A 617 -26.08 20.64 3.43
CA PRO A 617 -24.63 20.56 3.59
C PRO A 617 -24.21 21.23 4.90
N ALA A 618 -23.23 20.64 5.58
CA ALA A 618 -22.68 21.21 6.81
C ALA A 618 -22.06 22.58 6.51
N PRO A 619 -22.22 23.59 7.40
CA PRO A 619 -21.65 24.90 7.17
C PRO A 619 -20.12 24.83 7.23
N THR A 620 -19.47 24.99 6.07
CA THR A 620 -18.03 25.18 5.94
C THR A 620 -17.74 26.66 5.67
N PHE A 621 -16.60 27.13 6.15
CA PHE A 621 -16.10 28.48 5.93
C PHE A 621 -14.85 28.40 5.04
N SER A 622 -14.52 29.47 4.34
CA SER A 622 -13.31 29.53 3.52
C SER A 622 -12.73 30.94 3.54
N LEU A 623 -11.41 31.04 3.42
CA LEU A 623 -10.76 32.32 3.16
C LEU A 623 -11.19 32.83 1.78
N THR A 624 -11.32 34.15 1.65
CA THR A 624 -11.65 34.82 0.39
C THR A 624 -10.41 35.31 -0.38
N ALA A 625 -9.25 35.33 0.30
CA ALA A 625 -7.96 35.69 -0.25
C ALA A 625 -6.86 35.16 0.69
N PRO A 626 -5.62 34.93 0.22
CA PRO A 626 -4.49 34.51 1.06
C PRO A 626 -3.95 35.69 1.89
N THR A 627 -4.76 36.26 2.79
CA THR A 627 -4.40 37.43 3.61
C THR A 627 -4.75 37.20 5.08
N LEU A 628 -4.03 37.87 6.00
CA LEU A 628 -4.31 37.79 7.44
C LEU A 628 -5.73 38.28 7.78
N SER A 629 -6.21 39.33 7.09
CA SER A 629 -7.57 39.84 7.29
C SER A 629 -8.63 38.81 6.88
N ALA A 630 -8.44 38.11 5.76
CA ALA A 630 -9.36 37.05 5.34
C ALA A 630 -9.37 35.86 6.32
N LEU A 631 -8.21 35.51 6.89
CA LEU A 631 -8.09 34.50 7.93
C LEU A 631 -8.89 34.89 9.19
N GLU A 632 -8.65 36.09 9.72
CA GLU A 632 -9.37 36.61 10.90
C GLU A 632 -10.87 36.66 10.68
N ILE A 633 -11.32 37.15 9.52
CA ILE A 633 -12.75 37.22 9.17
C ILE A 633 -13.36 35.82 9.10
N ALA A 634 -12.69 34.85 8.49
CA ALA A 634 -13.21 33.49 8.37
C ALA A 634 -13.33 32.81 9.74
N ILE A 635 -12.32 32.94 10.60
CA ILE A 635 -12.35 32.39 11.95
C ILE A 635 -13.40 33.09 12.82
N HIS A 636 -13.52 34.42 12.77
CA HIS A 636 -14.57 35.14 13.50
C HIS A 636 -15.98 34.77 13.03
N LYS A 637 -16.19 34.49 11.74
CA LYS A 637 -17.48 33.97 11.23
C LYS A 637 -17.76 32.57 11.78
N ALA A 638 -16.78 31.69 11.78
CA ALA A 638 -16.90 30.35 12.36
C ALA A 638 -17.18 30.40 13.86
N GLN A 639 -16.47 31.26 14.59
CA GLN A 639 -16.69 31.53 16.01
C GLN A 639 -18.10 32.04 16.26
N ALA A 640 -18.56 33.07 15.55
CA ALA A 640 -19.90 33.61 15.69
C ALA A 640 -20.97 32.53 15.45
N HIS A 641 -20.78 31.68 14.45
CA HIS A 641 -21.68 30.57 14.14
C HIS A 641 -21.78 29.55 15.27
N LEU A 642 -20.66 29.15 15.88
CA LEU A 642 -20.64 28.20 16.99
C LEU A 642 -21.23 28.82 18.27
N THR A 643 -20.86 30.08 18.57
CA THR A 643 -21.34 30.78 19.78
C THR A 643 -22.81 31.19 19.72
N ALA A 644 -23.39 31.32 18.51
CA ALA A 644 -24.81 31.62 18.36
C ALA A 644 -25.71 30.54 18.98
N ALA A 645 -25.27 29.28 18.95
CA ALA A 645 -25.99 28.16 19.54
C ALA A 645 -25.66 27.94 21.02
N SER A 646 -24.44 28.24 21.45
CA SER A 646 -23.98 28.10 22.83
C SER A 646 -22.99 29.21 23.21
N PRO A 647 -23.46 30.33 23.81
CA PRO A 647 -22.60 31.48 24.12
C PRO A 647 -21.53 31.21 25.17
N LYS A 648 -21.67 30.12 25.95
CA LYS A 648 -20.73 29.71 27.01
C LYS A 648 -19.85 28.52 26.60
N CYS A 649 -19.75 28.21 25.31
CA CYS A 649 -18.90 27.12 24.86
C CYS A 649 -17.42 27.48 24.95
N ARG A 650 -16.59 26.53 25.38
CA ARG A 650 -15.13 26.66 25.32
C ARG A 650 -14.69 26.36 23.90
N LEU A 651 -14.12 27.36 23.23
CA LEU A 651 -13.68 27.24 21.84
C LEU A 651 -12.22 26.78 21.78
N LEU A 652 -12.01 25.59 21.21
CA LEU A 652 -10.68 25.12 20.83
C LEU A 652 -10.41 25.51 19.39
N LEU A 653 -9.38 26.32 19.16
CA LEU A 653 -8.89 26.66 17.82
C LEU A 653 -7.78 25.69 17.42
N VAL A 654 -7.96 25.00 16.31
CA VAL A 654 -6.95 24.11 15.72
C VAL A 654 -6.50 24.71 14.40
N LEU A 655 -5.20 25.02 14.31
CA LEU A 655 -4.57 25.59 13.12
C LEU A 655 -3.59 24.58 12.53
N ASP A 656 -3.91 24.09 11.34
CA ASP A 656 -3.13 23.08 10.63
C ASP A 656 -2.35 23.69 9.46
N ALA A 657 -1.04 23.87 9.67
CA ALA A 657 -0.07 24.42 8.73
C ALA A 657 -0.33 25.88 8.26
N PRO A 658 -0.58 26.86 9.17
CA PRO A 658 -0.81 28.25 8.79
C PRO A 658 0.41 28.96 8.17
N ASP A 659 1.61 28.41 8.33
CA ASP A 659 2.85 28.83 7.68
C ASP A 659 2.76 28.85 6.16
N PHE A 660 1.83 28.09 5.55
CA PHE A 660 1.54 28.17 4.12
C PHE A 660 1.05 29.55 3.65
N LEU A 661 0.50 30.38 4.54
CA LEU A 661 0.18 31.77 4.20
C LEU A 661 1.43 32.61 3.89
N LEU A 662 2.59 32.28 4.47
CA LEU A 662 3.85 32.94 4.16
C LEU A 662 4.27 32.68 2.71
N ALA A 663 3.85 31.54 2.14
CA ALA A 663 4.11 31.18 0.74
C ALA A 663 3.02 31.67 -0.23
N ALA A 664 1.76 31.71 0.21
CA ALA A 664 0.61 31.96 -0.67
C ALA A 664 0.25 33.44 -0.86
N ALA A 665 0.74 34.35 0.00
CA ALA A 665 0.40 35.77 -0.07
C ALA A 665 1.34 36.54 -1.02
N GLU A 666 0.78 37.21 -2.03
CA GLU A 666 1.53 38.08 -2.96
C GLU A 666 2.10 39.33 -2.25
N ASP A 667 1.40 39.85 -1.24
CA ASP A 667 1.92 40.85 -0.30
C ASP A 667 2.63 40.11 0.85
N ALA A 668 3.95 40.26 0.95
CA ALA A 668 4.79 39.49 1.88
C ALA A 668 4.30 39.56 3.35
N ILE A 669 3.50 38.56 3.76
CA ILE A 669 3.11 38.37 5.16
C ILE A 669 4.39 38.08 5.93
N SER A 670 4.79 39.01 6.80
CA SER A 670 5.96 38.76 7.65
C SER A 670 5.63 37.73 8.73
N PRO A 671 6.62 36.92 9.17
CA PRO A 671 6.48 36.02 10.31
C PRO A 671 5.90 36.70 11.56
N ALA A 672 6.33 37.93 11.83
CA ALA A 672 5.87 38.73 12.96
C ALA A 672 4.40 39.14 12.82
N ALA A 673 3.95 39.50 11.62
CA ALA A 673 2.56 39.83 11.36
C ALA A 673 1.65 38.61 11.53
N LEU A 674 2.07 37.44 11.01
CA LEU A 674 1.33 36.19 11.22
C LEU A 674 1.27 35.80 12.70
N ALA A 675 2.39 35.89 13.43
CA ALA A 675 2.43 35.64 14.86
C ALA A 675 1.52 36.59 15.66
N SER A 676 1.49 37.88 15.29
CA SER A 676 0.60 38.88 15.91
C SER A 676 -0.88 38.58 15.63
N ALA A 677 -1.22 38.15 14.42
CA ALA A 677 -2.59 37.75 14.08
C ALA A 677 -3.02 36.51 14.89
N LEU A 678 -2.14 35.52 15.02
CA LEU A 678 -2.40 34.34 15.85
C LEU A 678 -2.57 34.70 17.32
N LEU A 679 -1.79 35.64 17.86
CA LEU A 679 -1.94 36.11 19.23
C LEU A 679 -3.32 36.78 19.45
N SER A 680 -3.78 37.60 18.50
CA SER A 680 -5.12 38.20 18.55
C SER A 680 -6.23 37.15 18.53
N LEU A 681 -6.10 36.12 17.69
CA LEU A 681 -7.05 35.00 17.62
C LEU A 681 -7.03 34.14 18.88
N ARG A 682 -5.85 33.91 19.47
CA ARG A 682 -5.70 33.21 20.76
C ARG A 682 -6.48 33.91 21.87
N ALA A 683 -6.50 35.24 21.88
CA ALA A 683 -7.23 36.02 22.87
C ALA A 683 -8.76 35.91 22.73
N SER A 684 -9.29 35.46 21.58
CA SER A 684 -10.73 35.32 21.35
C SER A 684 -11.26 33.89 21.55
N VAL A 685 -10.39 32.92 21.86
CA VAL A 685 -10.73 31.50 22.03
C VAL A 685 -10.26 30.97 23.38
N HIS A 686 -10.73 29.78 23.78
CA HIS A 686 -10.32 29.19 25.06
C HIS A 686 -8.88 28.68 25.01
N ALA A 687 -8.52 27.93 23.97
CA ALA A 687 -7.17 27.38 23.80
C ALA A 687 -6.85 27.20 22.32
N THR A 688 -5.56 27.12 21.97
CA THR A 688 -5.09 26.93 20.60
C THR A 688 -4.16 25.74 20.47
N VAL A 689 -4.38 24.92 19.44
CA VAL A 689 -3.47 23.86 19.00
C VAL A 689 -2.95 24.23 17.62
N LEU A 690 -1.65 24.38 17.50
CA LEU A 690 -0.97 24.79 16.28
C LEU A 690 -0.12 23.65 15.75
N SER A 691 -0.24 23.30 14.48
CA SER A 691 0.60 22.28 13.82
C SER A 691 1.50 22.93 12.78
N LEU A 692 2.81 22.75 12.90
CA LEU A 692 3.84 23.27 11.98
C LEU A 692 4.81 22.17 11.53
N SER A 693 5.40 22.32 10.34
CA SER A 693 6.53 21.49 9.94
C SER A 693 7.84 21.94 10.60
N ALA A 694 8.62 20.97 11.07
CA ALA A 694 9.96 21.12 11.62
C ALA A 694 11.02 20.39 10.76
N ASP A 695 10.75 20.21 9.47
CA ASP A 695 11.72 19.63 8.53
C ASP A 695 13.02 20.41 8.51
N THR A 696 14.16 19.69 8.46
CA THR A 696 15.50 20.30 8.57
C THR A 696 15.69 21.50 7.64
N PRO A 697 15.33 21.46 6.33
CA PRO A 697 15.48 22.63 5.45
C PRO A 697 14.67 23.86 5.90
N LEU A 698 13.52 23.66 6.55
CA LEU A 698 12.62 24.72 6.98
C LEU A 698 13.04 25.36 8.30
N VAL A 699 13.80 24.64 9.14
CA VAL A 699 14.26 25.14 10.45
C VAL A 699 15.77 25.40 10.52
N ALA A 700 16.55 24.93 9.53
CA ALA A 700 18.01 25.06 9.48
C ALA A 700 18.47 26.52 9.53
N SER A 701 17.76 27.44 8.88
CA SER A 701 18.11 28.87 8.91
C SER A 701 18.07 29.47 10.31
N ALA A 702 17.18 29.00 11.19
CA ALA A 702 17.18 29.38 12.60
C ALA A 702 18.32 28.72 13.39
N VAL A 703 18.67 27.46 13.07
CA VAL A 703 19.79 26.75 13.70
C VAL A 703 21.13 27.43 13.36
N ASP A 704 21.33 27.82 12.10
CA ASP A 704 22.53 28.50 11.63
C ASP A 704 22.67 29.91 12.24
N ALA A 705 21.56 30.62 12.43
CA ALA A 705 21.53 31.90 13.12
C ALA A 705 21.94 31.80 14.60
N ILE A 706 21.58 30.69 15.28
CA ILE A 706 21.91 30.42 16.67
C ILE A 706 23.37 29.93 16.81
N ALA A 707 23.87 29.13 15.87
CA ALA A 707 25.20 28.52 15.90
C ALA A 707 26.37 29.49 15.62
N GLN A 708 26.09 30.76 15.26
CA GLN A 708 27.08 31.77 14.86
C GLN A 708 28.03 31.33 13.72
N ASP A 709 27.67 30.29 12.96
CA ASP A 709 28.52 29.70 11.93
C ASP A 709 28.14 30.19 10.52
N ALA A 710 27.98 31.50 10.39
CA ALA A 710 27.67 32.19 9.12
C ALA A 710 28.78 32.04 8.05
N ALA A 711 29.85 31.31 8.35
CA ALA A 711 30.98 31.04 7.46
C ALA A 711 30.73 29.87 6.49
N ALA A 712 29.75 29.00 6.76
CA ALA A 712 29.27 28.01 5.80
C ALA A 712 28.12 28.63 4.99
N GLY A 713 28.39 29.09 3.77
CA GLY A 713 27.43 29.80 2.91
C GLY A 713 26.20 28.99 2.48
N GLY A 714 25.28 28.71 3.40
CA GLY A 714 23.95 28.20 3.10
C GLY A 714 23.08 29.30 2.49
N HIS A 715 22.69 29.14 1.22
CA HIS A 715 21.72 30.02 0.58
C HIS A 715 20.30 29.63 0.99
N HIS A 716 19.87 30.02 2.20
CA HIS A 716 18.47 29.88 2.63
C HIS A 716 17.59 30.84 1.82
N THR A 717 16.46 30.35 1.33
CA THR A 717 15.46 31.18 0.66
C THR A 717 14.76 32.11 1.66
N PRO A 718 14.21 33.26 1.20
CA PRO A 718 13.41 34.13 2.07
C PRO A 718 12.24 33.42 2.74
N LEU A 719 11.67 32.40 2.08
CA LEU A 719 10.57 31.60 2.62
C LEU A 719 11.03 30.65 3.73
N GLU A 720 12.18 29.98 3.58
CA GLU A 720 12.78 29.14 4.63
C GLU A 720 13.17 29.98 5.85
N ALA A 721 13.72 31.17 5.65
CA ALA A 721 14.01 32.11 6.74
C ALA A 721 12.73 32.61 7.43
N ALA A 722 11.67 32.91 6.66
CA ALA A 722 10.39 33.34 7.20
C ALA A 722 9.71 32.21 8.01
N HIS A 723 9.69 30.99 7.48
CA HIS A 723 9.18 29.82 8.20
C HIS A 723 9.92 29.59 9.50
N ALA A 724 11.26 29.55 9.47
CA ALA A 724 12.05 29.30 10.66
C ALA A 724 11.83 30.36 11.75
N ALA A 725 11.77 31.64 11.36
CA ALA A 725 11.49 32.74 12.27
C ALA A 725 10.09 32.61 12.90
N PHE A 726 9.08 32.24 12.10
CA PHE A 726 7.73 32.00 12.59
C PHE A 726 7.68 30.79 13.54
N PHE A 727 8.25 29.66 13.13
CA PHE A 727 8.32 28.43 13.90
C PHE A 727 8.96 28.63 15.27
N VAL A 728 10.15 29.24 15.32
CA VAL A 728 10.86 29.52 16.58
C VAL A 728 10.05 30.47 17.46
N GLY A 729 9.45 31.50 16.87
CA GLY A 729 8.57 32.41 17.61
C GLY A 729 7.38 31.69 18.25
N GLN A 730 6.75 30.75 17.54
CA GLN A 730 5.64 29.96 18.09
C GLN A 730 6.09 28.94 19.13
N ALA A 731 7.26 28.31 18.95
CA ALA A 731 7.82 27.37 19.92
C ALA A 731 8.18 28.04 21.26
N HIS A 732 8.67 29.29 21.21
CA HIS A 732 8.99 30.07 22.41
C HIS A 732 7.73 30.44 23.22
N VAL A 733 6.62 30.78 22.54
CA VAL A 733 5.36 31.18 23.21
C VAL A 733 4.36 30.04 23.45
N ALA A 734 4.74 28.80 23.11
CA ALA A 734 3.94 27.62 23.40
C ALA A 734 4.09 27.22 24.88
N ASP A 735 3.03 26.65 25.46
CA ASP A 735 3.08 26.05 26.79
C ASP A 735 3.67 24.63 26.72
N TRP A 736 3.31 23.90 25.65
CA TRP A 736 3.79 22.55 25.40
C TRP A 736 4.11 22.34 23.92
N CYS A 737 5.21 21.65 23.65
CA CYS A 737 5.63 21.21 22.33
C CYS A 737 5.55 19.68 22.26
N LEU A 738 4.75 19.18 21.31
CA LEU A 738 4.60 17.75 21.00
C LEU A 738 5.25 17.48 19.65
N SER A 739 6.47 16.99 19.69
CA SER A 739 7.31 16.77 18.52
C SER A 739 7.30 15.33 18.06
N LEU A 740 6.84 15.12 16.82
CA LEU A 740 6.91 13.83 16.16
C LEU A 740 8.20 13.72 15.38
N ARG A 741 8.89 12.61 15.56
CA ARG A 741 10.06 12.23 14.76
C ARG A 741 10.04 10.75 14.44
N LEU A 742 10.77 10.38 13.39
CA LEU A 742 11.01 8.98 13.10
C LEU A 742 11.97 8.39 14.14
N LEU A 743 11.97 7.07 14.25
CA LEU A 743 12.87 6.35 15.14
C LEU A 743 14.32 6.50 14.67
N ASP A 744 15.21 6.98 15.55
CA ASP A 744 16.65 7.09 15.29
C ASP A 744 17.31 5.73 14.94
N THR A 745 16.67 4.62 15.36
CA THR A 745 17.16 3.24 15.16
C THR A 745 16.63 2.56 13.89
N GLY A 746 15.79 3.24 13.10
CA GLY A 746 15.08 2.66 11.95
C GLY A 746 13.69 2.12 12.31
N VAL A 747 13.06 1.37 11.41
CA VAL A 747 11.64 1.00 11.53
C VAL A 747 11.44 -0.32 12.26
N ALA A 748 10.64 -0.28 13.32
CA ALA A 748 10.12 -1.46 14.01
C ALA A 748 8.70 -1.76 13.52
N ALA A 749 8.34 -3.05 13.42
CA ALA A 749 7.04 -3.48 12.90
C ALA A 749 5.84 -2.98 13.73
N ASP A 750 6.09 -2.63 14.99
CA ASP A 750 5.10 -2.20 15.98
C ASP A 750 5.33 -0.76 16.46
N VAL A 751 6.22 0.01 15.83
CA VAL A 751 6.49 1.42 16.17
C VAL A 751 6.55 2.26 14.89
N SER A 752 5.65 3.24 14.77
CA SER A 752 5.62 4.21 13.67
C SER A 752 6.55 5.40 13.89
N GLY A 753 6.84 5.76 15.15
CA GLY A 753 7.75 6.86 15.45
C GLY A 753 7.85 7.17 16.94
N VAL A 754 8.49 8.29 17.22
CA VAL A 754 8.71 8.82 18.57
C VAL A 754 7.91 10.12 18.71
N LEU A 755 7.11 10.21 19.76
CA LEU A 755 6.50 11.45 20.23
C LEU A 755 7.30 11.93 21.44
N ARG A 756 7.94 13.09 21.30
CA ARG A 756 8.58 13.79 22.40
C ARG A 756 7.66 14.92 22.86
N VAL A 757 7.45 15.02 24.16
CA VAL A 757 6.69 16.10 24.79
C VAL A 757 7.63 16.91 25.65
N THR A 758 7.70 18.21 25.43
CA THR A 758 8.55 19.16 26.17
C THR A 758 7.73 20.38 26.57
N ARG A 759 8.07 20.99 27.71
CA ARG A 759 7.49 22.27 28.13
C ARG A 759 8.05 23.37 27.22
N GLY A 760 7.22 24.33 26.85
CA GLY A 760 7.67 25.51 26.11
C GLY A 760 8.19 26.61 27.07
N ASP A 761 8.88 27.60 26.50
CA ASP A 761 9.64 28.61 27.28
C ASP A 761 8.73 29.63 28.01
N ASN A 762 7.48 29.76 27.57
CA ASN A 762 6.47 30.63 28.21
C ASN A 762 5.84 30.02 29.47
N GLY A 763 6.16 28.76 29.80
CA GLY A 763 5.65 28.09 30.99
C GLY A 763 6.38 28.52 32.25
N GLU A 764 6.16 29.73 32.75
CA GLU A 764 6.60 30.14 34.10
C GLU A 764 6.18 29.09 35.15
N GLU A 765 6.98 28.94 36.20
CA GLU A 765 6.64 28.16 37.39
C GLU A 765 5.43 28.84 38.06
N ALA A 766 4.22 28.49 37.64
CA ALA A 766 3.02 28.89 38.34
C ALA A 766 3.07 28.24 39.74
N GLU A 767 3.35 29.05 40.75
CA GLU A 767 3.15 28.66 42.14
C GLU A 767 1.68 28.27 42.35
N GLU A 768 1.50 27.04 42.85
CA GLU A 768 0.32 26.54 43.57
C GLU A 768 -1.02 26.48 42.82
N ASP A 769 -1.21 25.41 42.03
CA ASP A 769 -2.45 24.63 42.05
C ASP A 769 -2.11 23.12 42.03
N ALA A 770 -1.90 22.57 43.24
CA ALA A 770 -1.15 21.34 43.50
C ALA A 770 -1.83 20.01 43.10
N ASP A 771 -2.96 20.03 42.39
CA ASP A 771 -3.77 18.84 42.09
C ASP A 771 -3.95 18.53 40.59
N GLU A 772 -3.76 19.47 39.65
CA GLU A 772 -3.95 19.20 38.20
C GLU A 772 -2.66 19.25 37.34
N GLU A 773 -1.65 20.03 37.72
CA GLU A 773 -0.38 20.13 36.95
C GLU A 773 0.58 18.95 37.21
N LYS A 774 0.34 18.12 38.24
CA LYS A 774 1.11 16.89 38.51
C LYS A 774 0.95 15.78 37.45
N ALA A 775 0.13 15.97 36.43
CA ALA A 775 -0.20 14.93 35.45
C ALA A 775 0.54 15.04 34.10
N MET A 776 1.13 16.20 33.77
CA MET A 776 1.87 16.41 32.53
C MET A 776 3.36 16.60 32.81
N GLU A 777 4.17 15.66 32.34
CA GLU A 777 5.62 15.66 32.50
C GLU A 777 6.28 15.63 31.12
N GLU A 778 7.50 16.17 31.02
CA GLU A 778 8.30 15.97 29.82
C GLU A 778 8.61 14.49 29.64
N LYS A 779 8.36 13.98 28.44
CA LYS A 779 8.59 12.57 28.17
C LYS A 779 8.80 12.26 26.71
N GLU A 780 9.38 11.09 26.48
CA GLU A 780 9.53 10.51 25.16
C GLU A 780 8.80 9.16 25.13
N VAL A 781 7.83 9.04 24.24
CA VAL A 781 7.04 7.83 24.06
C VAL A 781 7.10 7.36 22.62
N LEU A 782 6.93 6.06 22.43
CA LEU A 782 6.80 5.45 21.12
C LEU A 782 5.32 5.43 20.74
N TYR A 783 5.03 5.62 19.45
CA TYR A 783 3.68 5.49 18.94
C TYR A 783 3.64 4.59 17.72
N TYR A 784 2.50 3.95 17.50
CA TYR A 784 2.18 3.13 16.34
C TYR A 784 0.83 3.51 15.78
N ILE A 785 0.76 3.66 14.46
CA ILE A 785 -0.45 3.96 13.70
C ILE A 785 -0.77 2.74 12.83
N GLY A 786 -1.91 2.09 13.07
CA GLY A 786 -2.42 0.99 12.26
C GLY A 786 -3.03 1.46 10.95
N GLY A 787 -3.20 0.54 10.00
CA GLY A 787 -3.83 0.83 8.70
C GLY A 787 -5.30 1.29 8.81
N ASP A 788 -5.98 0.92 9.90
CA ASP A 788 -7.32 1.38 10.25
C ASP A 788 -7.35 2.78 10.89
N GLY A 789 -6.19 3.40 11.14
CA GLY A 789 -6.07 4.68 11.84
C GLY A 789 -6.11 4.55 13.37
N GLY A 790 -6.12 3.31 13.88
CA GLY A 790 -5.92 3.02 15.30
C GLY A 790 -4.53 3.49 15.73
N VAL A 791 -4.42 4.08 16.92
CA VAL A 791 -3.14 4.57 17.45
C VAL A 791 -2.86 3.89 18.78
N ARG A 792 -1.63 3.41 18.96
CA ARG A 792 -1.09 2.94 20.23
C ARG A 792 0.08 3.83 20.64
N VAL A 793 0.22 4.12 21.92
CA VAL A 793 1.33 4.87 22.50
C VAL A 793 1.87 4.06 23.69
N PHE A 794 3.18 3.90 23.79
CA PHE A 794 3.83 3.08 24.83
C PHE A 794 5.21 3.64 25.21
N GLU A 795 5.67 3.33 26.42
CA GLU A 795 6.95 3.81 26.95
C GLU A 795 8.15 3.02 26.38
N ARG A 796 9.32 3.69 26.32
CA ARG A 796 10.56 3.11 25.81
C ARG A 796 11.09 2.04 26.78
N GLY A 797 11.02 0.76 26.40
CA GLY A 797 11.52 -0.38 27.19
C GLY A 797 10.44 -1.25 27.87
N ALA A 798 9.15 -0.92 27.71
CA ALA A 798 8.05 -1.67 28.32
C ALA A 798 7.66 -2.96 27.56
N GLY A 799 8.19 -3.20 26.35
CA GLY A 799 7.83 -4.35 25.50
C GLY A 799 8.31 -5.73 25.97
N GLY A 800 8.79 -5.87 27.21
CA GLY A 800 9.37 -7.11 27.75
C GLY A 800 8.77 -7.64 29.07
N ARG A 801 7.73 -7.02 29.63
CA ARG A 801 7.14 -7.43 30.92
C ARG A 801 5.63 -7.26 31.00
N GLU A 802 4.89 -7.87 30.07
CA GLU A 802 3.49 -8.25 30.33
C GLU A 802 3.30 -9.68 29.82
N GLY A 803 3.59 -10.63 30.71
CA GLY A 803 3.64 -12.06 30.43
C GLY A 803 4.34 -12.83 31.54
N GLN A 804 3.94 -12.60 32.79
CA GLN A 804 4.16 -13.53 33.90
C GLN A 804 2.81 -13.96 34.44
#